data_AF-A0A7V9NAV2-F1
#
_entry.id   AF-A0A7V9NAV2-F1
#
_cell.length_a   1.000
_cell.length_b   1.000
_cell.length_c   1.000
_cell.angle_alpha   90.00
_cell.angle_beta   90.00
_cell.angle_gamma   90.00
#
_symmetry.space_group_name_H-M   'P 1'
#
loop_
_entity.id
_entity.type
_entity.pdbx_description
1 polymer ?
#
loop_
_entity_poly.entity_id
_entity_poly.type
_entity_poly.pdbx_seq_one_letter_code
_entity_poly.pdbx_strand_id
1 'polypeptide(L)'
;MNKPSEVRSLTRRAIDKVATPRGIALLFVVGTVLRLILAIWGGFQGDLDIFRAWSLRLVDVGIDNFYEPGYFADYPPGYLYVLWFLGKLSSLLGSDSPSNYLLKLPAIVSDVGLAYVVMQTAAHAAPPSWRNRDAVKAGVAAAVLFNPAFLFVSVIWGQVDSLTAALVLGGLLLIATGRRSLIREAGGVAVLTLAFGSKPQAAFLLPVAALLLIWRYVGAPDRPPLRTGALRLGGLALLGAGVLILLGLPFGLDPLDLVHFYQGASGTYPYTSVWAFNLWALGGFWQADVGAEAVTIFGIPAFYAGLTVVGIGTIVILARLWRALQRGEHEARAALLAGAAVSLLTFAVSTRMHERYLFLGIACLAPFVATRAARRAYWALTALYLVNLYFPYAFYVEEYVGRQSFKIDPLFNVLYGTEFDSVQRKVLGLVTGAACLFTVWAIARWLDCRPFTPLRSRAESRAARSELALRFEFHALGKRGALLGLAVFLVVLPTRLIGLSSPPGMQFDEVYHGRAAGEYIAGKEIFEYTHPPLAKELMAISLGTMSSARVTQGAKLPAGMSEGLVATDGRGVSWASSSGGGSLTSGIFDGDCSVASRGEPVSLGLRPTALVQTAVGVFAGGVDGSGGSVAWAVDGAVEWRAEIPEVPIALGVVGQTGFTLDAEGTLLSVRSDGAHSIVARDVGTIASDRSADKIWASQPSRDRVLAFDSAGEKKANITLAGPPGPMVLAHEIPRLVIAGADEPRLEGVNSSEGEWAGQDDGLEADAFGHVPESDVVWAVDGRRLRLIEALGLTEIGAAELPEAAVAFVGDLERNLLLAIGSERLTCVSQDHSFGWRFPSAILGAATAALAFLLALRCFGSLVTGLLSCLFVTVDGLLFVMSRVAMIDAYLVAFILASWFCAFSAMHHWSRVPSDEARSERSFESSRRRDALLWLGGSGFFAGAAVSSKWTGVYSLFGIVLLLAWDAFKKRDGGLQGLLRRRSTSILATIGLVLLVPAIVYLLTYIPYFSLGHGLGDWVSLQASMYDYHATLKAGHPYSSFWYEWPLARGAVYFYASANGVQRAEIWTIGNPVVFLGGLIGLVGLTVSAWRRRDAALGMVPWAVFALMAPWILVSRELFLYHYAPIVPFLAVALAWLASARSPGRRPSWIGIATVAGSALFVFAAAFPMLDGWYVPQSYLDQVRAWIPWVF
;
A
#
# COMPACT_ATOMS: atom_id res chain seq x y z
N MET A 1 16.76 -30.40 -19.71
CA MET A 1 17.07 -31.69 -19.05
C MET A 1 18.20 -31.28 -18.11
N ASN A 2 18.28 -31.49 -16.77
CA ASN A 2 18.20 -32.71 -15.93
C ASN A 2 17.51 -32.31 -14.63
N LYS A 3 16.73 -33.28 -14.19
CA LYS A 3 16.45 -33.65 -12.81
C LYS A 3 15.74 -32.58 -11.96
N PRO A 4 14.39 -32.62 -12.04
CA PRO A 4 13.42 -32.14 -11.04
C PRO A 4 13.59 -32.71 -9.61
N SER A 5 14.78 -33.17 -9.21
CA SER A 5 15.02 -33.91 -7.96
C SER A 5 15.37 -33.02 -6.76
N GLU A 6 16.01 -31.85 -6.95
CA GLU A 6 16.53 -31.05 -5.82
C GLU A 6 15.53 -30.07 -5.17
N VAL A 7 14.56 -29.51 -5.91
CA VAL A 7 13.46 -28.75 -5.26
C VAL A 7 12.43 -29.66 -4.61
N ARG A 8 12.19 -30.80 -5.28
CA ARG A 8 11.61 -31.92 -4.57
C ARG A 8 12.43 -32.27 -3.33
N SER A 9 13.74 -31.98 -3.24
CA SER A 9 14.57 -32.30 -2.08
C SER A 9 14.50 -31.30 -0.93
N LEU A 10 14.39 -29.97 -1.09
CA LEU A 10 14.21 -29.09 0.10
C LEU A 10 12.78 -29.06 0.59
N THR A 11 11.78 -29.03 -0.29
CA THR A 11 10.39 -29.16 0.14
C THR A 11 10.13 -30.58 0.65
N ARG A 12 10.75 -31.63 0.08
CA ARG A 12 10.80 -32.93 0.78
C ARG A 12 11.57 -32.84 2.07
N ARG A 13 12.77 -32.27 2.15
CA ARG A 13 13.54 -32.23 3.42
C ARG A 13 12.78 -31.48 4.52
N ALA A 14 12.05 -30.41 4.19
CA ALA A 14 11.18 -29.71 5.13
C ALA A 14 9.94 -30.55 5.49
N ILE A 15 9.26 -31.13 4.50
CA ILE A 15 8.12 -32.05 4.72
C ILE A 15 8.58 -33.29 5.49
N ASP A 16 9.77 -33.81 5.25
CA ASP A 16 10.38 -35.00 5.85
C ASP A 16 10.83 -34.68 7.28
N LYS A 17 11.35 -33.46 7.54
CA LYS A 17 11.64 -32.96 8.89
C LYS A 17 10.36 -32.77 9.71
N VAL A 18 9.32 -32.19 9.11
CA VAL A 18 8.01 -32.00 9.76
C VAL A 18 7.26 -33.34 9.91
N ALA A 19 7.46 -34.28 8.99
CA ALA A 19 6.93 -35.65 9.03
C ALA A 19 7.69 -36.58 9.98
N THR A 20 8.50 -36.05 10.90
CA THR A 20 9.04 -36.82 12.03
C THR A 20 8.11 -36.71 13.24
N PRO A 21 8.12 -37.64 14.20
CA PRO A 21 7.36 -37.51 15.44
C PRO A 21 7.62 -36.18 16.18
N ARG A 22 8.88 -35.72 16.19
CA ARG A 22 9.28 -34.41 16.75
C ARG A 22 8.72 -33.24 15.94
N GLY A 23 8.74 -33.34 14.62
CA GLY A 23 8.16 -32.31 13.73
C GLY A 23 6.64 -32.19 13.89
N ILE A 24 5.93 -33.31 14.03
CA ILE A 24 4.50 -33.33 14.32
C ILE A 24 4.24 -32.74 15.71
N ALA A 25 4.99 -33.14 16.74
CA ALA A 25 4.85 -32.54 18.07
C ALA A 25 5.05 -31.01 18.03
N LEU A 26 6.05 -30.54 17.27
CA LEU A 26 6.27 -29.11 17.08
C LEU A 26 5.08 -28.41 16.39
N LEU A 27 4.45 -29.04 15.38
CA LEU A 27 3.23 -28.47 14.77
C LEU A 27 2.12 -28.27 15.78
N PHE A 28 1.91 -29.25 16.67
CA PHE A 28 0.91 -29.17 17.73
C PHE A 28 1.23 -28.06 18.74
N VAL A 29 2.50 -27.93 19.14
CA VAL A 29 2.95 -26.83 20.01
C VAL A 29 2.70 -25.48 19.34
N VAL A 30 3.15 -25.28 18.10
CA VAL A 30 2.97 -24.02 17.36
C VAL A 30 1.49 -23.70 17.17
N GLY A 31 0.68 -24.68 16.77
CA GLY A 31 -0.76 -24.51 16.60
C GLY A 31 -1.50 -24.20 17.91
N THR A 32 -1.03 -24.73 19.03
CA THR A 32 -1.57 -24.42 20.38
C THR A 32 -1.16 -23.03 20.83
N VAL A 33 0.13 -22.68 20.72
CA VAL A 33 0.65 -21.35 21.07
C VAL A 33 -0.04 -20.26 20.25
N LEU A 34 -0.24 -20.47 18.95
CA LEU A 34 -1.00 -19.55 18.10
C LEU A 34 -2.41 -19.30 18.65
N ARG A 35 -3.13 -20.35 19.07
CA ARG A 35 -4.47 -20.22 19.67
C ARG A 35 -4.43 -19.49 21.00
N LEU A 36 -3.47 -19.81 21.87
CA LEU A 36 -3.32 -19.15 23.17
C LEU A 36 -3.00 -17.65 23.01
N ILE A 37 -2.21 -17.27 22.00
CA ILE A 37 -1.94 -15.86 21.66
C ILE A 37 -3.21 -15.19 21.16
N LEU A 38 -3.91 -15.80 20.20
CA LEU A 38 -5.14 -15.24 19.64
C LEU A 38 -6.28 -15.18 20.69
N ALA A 39 -6.24 -16.04 21.71
CA ALA A 39 -7.25 -16.09 22.77
C ALA A 39 -7.19 -14.89 23.72
N ILE A 40 -6.06 -14.17 23.73
CA ILE A 40 -5.91 -12.91 24.44
C ILE A 40 -6.87 -11.86 23.87
N TRP A 41 -7.15 -11.93 22.57
CA TRP A 41 -8.06 -11.00 21.93
C TRP A 41 -9.51 -11.38 22.31
N GLY A 42 -10.40 -10.40 22.33
CA GLY A 42 -11.80 -10.56 22.73
C GLY A 42 -12.54 -11.68 21.97
N GLY A 43 -13.74 -12.04 22.41
CA GLY A 43 -14.59 -13.00 21.69
C GLY A 43 -15.89 -12.38 21.21
N PHE A 44 -16.72 -13.18 20.57
CA PHE A 44 -18.10 -12.80 20.31
C PHE A 44 -18.86 -12.69 21.63
N GLN A 45 -19.03 -11.46 22.12
CA GLN A 45 -19.48 -11.23 23.50
C GLN A 45 -20.84 -11.85 23.78
N GLY A 46 -21.79 -11.81 22.83
CA GLY A 46 -23.11 -12.42 23.01
C GLY A 46 -23.05 -13.90 23.46
N ASP A 47 -22.24 -14.72 22.78
CA ASP A 47 -22.10 -16.14 23.14
C ASP A 47 -21.29 -16.33 24.43
N LEU A 48 -20.21 -15.56 24.61
CA LEU A 48 -19.35 -15.68 25.80
C LEU A 48 -20.05 -15.22 27.08
N ASP A 49 -20.90 -14.21 26.99
CA ASP A 49 -21.70 -13.70 28.10
C ASP A 49 -22.78 -14.71 28.50
N ILE A 50 -23.41 -15.38 27.51
CA ILE A 50 -24.31 -16.50 27.78
C ILE A 50 -23.56 -17.64 28.46
N PHE A 51 -22.39 -18.06 27.96
CA PHE A 51 -21.60 -19.10 28.61
C PHE A 51 -21.14 -18.71 30.02
N ARG A 52 -20.79 -17.44 30.25
CA ARG A 52 -20.49 -16.93 31.59
C ARG A 52 -21.72 -16.99 32.49
N ALA A 53 -22.87 -16.52 32.02
CA ALA A 53 -24.12 -16.51 32.78
C ALA A 53 -24.55 -17.94 33.14
N TRP A 54 -24.46 -18.88 32.20
CA TRP A 54 -24.73 -20.29 32.49
C TRP A 54 -23.74 -20.88 33.48
N SER A 55 -22.44 -20.58 33.34
CA SER A 55 -21.40 -21.03 34.26
C SER A 55 -21.64 -20.54 35.69
N LEU A 56 -22.00 -19.26 35.85
CA LEU A 56 -22.34 -18.66 37.14
C LEU A 56 -23.60 -19.30 37.74
N ARG A 57 -24.68 -19.41 36.96
CA ARG A 57 -25.91 -20.06 37.40
C ARG A 57 -25.66 -21.49 37.90
N LEU A 58 -24.88 -22.28 37.17
CA LEU A 58 -24.51 -23.65 37.57
C LEU A 58 -23.78 -23.71 38.92
N VAL A 59 -23.04 -22.66 39.28
CA VAL A 59 -22.36 -22.55 40.58
C VAL A 59 -23.32 -22.08 41.66
N ASP A 60 -24.22 -21.15 41.34
CA ASP A 60 -25.09 -20.44 42.28
C ASP A 60 -26.31 -21.27 42.70
N VAL A 61 -27.06 -21.85 41.74
CA VAL A 61 -28.31 -22.59 42.01
C VAL A 61 -28.12 -24.11 42.02
N GLY A 62 -26.95 -24.59 41.61
CA GLY A 62 -26.65 -26.01 41.45
C GLY A 62 -27.00 -26.56 40.06
N ILE A 63 -26.56 -27.79 39.78
CA ILE A 63 -26.76 -28.46 38.49
C ILE A 63 -28.22 -28.88 38.31
N ASP A 64 -28.87 -29.30 39.39
CA ASP A 64 -30.24 -29.81 39.45
C ASP A 64 -31.30 -28.75 39.15
N ASN A 65 -31.01 -27.47 39.45
CA ASN A 65 -31.94 -26.35 39.25
C ASN A 65 -31.58 -25.49 38.02
N PHE A 66 -30.65 -25.94 37.17
CA PHE A 66 -30.20 -25.14 36.04
C PHE A 66 -31.33 -24.86 35.03
N TYR A 67 -32.13 -25.89 34.70
CA TYR A 67 -33.22 -25.83 33.71
C TYR A 67 -34.58 -25.44 34.30
N GLU A 68 -34.61 -24.66 35.39
CA GLU A 68 -35.88 -24.16 35.93
C GLU A 68 -36.73 -23.45 34.85
N PRO A 69 -38.07 -23.65 34.86
CA PRO A 69 -38.96 -23.04 33.88
C PRO A 69 -38.77 -21.53 33.76
N GLY A 70 -38.66 -21.04 32.53
CA GLY A 70 -38.48 -19.61 32.22
C GLY A 70 -37.04 -19.14 32.05
N TYR A 71 -36.03 -19.97 32.37
CA TYR A 71 -34.63 -19.66 32.09
C TYR A 71 -34.23 -20.10 30.67
N PHE A 72 -33.53 -19.24 29.94
CA PHE A 72 -33.06 -19.55 28.59
C PHE A 72 -31.81 -20.44 28.61
N ALA A 73 -31.97 -21.68 28.15
CA ALA A 73 -30.88 -22.62 27.92
C ALA A 73 -31.21 -23.55 26.73
N ASP A 74 -30.41 -23.47 25.67
CA ASP A 74 -30.56 -24.26 24.44
C ASP A 74 -29.45 -25.32 24.25
N TYR A 75 -28.51 -25.41 25.22
CA TYR A 75 -27.48 -26.46 25.23
C TYR A 75 -27.91 -27.65 26.08
N PRO A 76 -27.67 -28.89 25.60
CA PRO A 76 -27.90 -30.08 26.40
C PRO A 76 -26.85 -30.26 27.53
N PRO A 77 -27.16 -31.11 28.53
CA PRO A 77 -26.37 -31.25 29.76
C PRO A 77 -24.86 -31.48 29.58
N GLY A 78 -24.45 -32.17 28.50
CA GLY A 78 -23.06 -32.58 28.30
C GLY A 78 -22.06 -31.43 28.30
N TYR A 79 -22.37 -30.31 27.65
CA TYR A 79 -21.48 -29.14 27.66
C TYR A 79 -21.60 -28.33 28.96
N LEU A 80 -22.75 -28.38 29.63
CA LEU A 80 -22.97 -27.67 30.89
C LEU A 80 -22.08 -28.20 32.01
N TYR A 81 -21.73 -29.49 32.03
CA TYR A 81 -20.71 -30.00 32.96
C TYR A 81 -19.34 -29.31 32.77
N VAL A 82 -18.98 -28.95 31.54
CA VAL A 82 -17.74 -28.21 31.25
C VAL A 82 -17.85 -26.80 31.85
N LEU A 83 -18.97 -26.10 31.61
CA LEU A 83 -19.19 -24.75 32.16
C LEU A 83 -19.27 -24.73 33.69
N TRP A 84 -19.89 -25.74 34.30
CA TRP A 84 -19.92 -25.91 35.75
C TRP A 84 -18.51 -26.06 36.32
N PHE A 85 -17.69 -26.92 35.70
CA PHE A 85 -16.29 -27.09 36.10
C PHE A 85 -15.48 -25.79 35.96
N LEU A 86 -15.65 -25.05 34.85
CA LEU A 86 -14.97 -23.77 34.66
C LEU A 86 -15.41 -22.73 35.70
N GLY A 87 -16.68 -22.71 36.07
CA GLY A 87 -17.21 -21.85 37.13
C GLY A 87 -16.56 -22.16 38.48
N LYS A 88 -16.56 -23.43 38.89
CA LYS A 88 -15.89 -23.86 40.13
C LYS A 88 -14.39 -23.58 40.11
N LEU A 89 -13.72 -23.79 38.98
CA LEU A 89 -12.30 -23.47 38.81
C LEU A 89 -12.03 -21.97 38.94
N SER A 90 -12.90 -21.12 38.37
CA SER A 90 -12.80 -19.67 38.54
C SER A 90 -12.91 -19.28 40.02
N SER A 91 -13.89 -19.82 40.74
CA SER A 91 -14.05 -19.56 42.18
C SER A 91 -12.83 -20.03 42.99
N LEU A 92 -12.24 -21.18 42.64
CA LEU A 92 -11.01 -21.68 43.28
C LEU A 92 -9.79 -20.79 43.02
N LEU A 93 -9.73 -20.15 41.85
CA LEU A 93 -8.67 -19.20 41.48
C LEU A 93 -8.91 -17.79 42.04
N GLY A 94 -9.95 -17.60 42.86
CA GLY A 94 -10.27 -16.31 43.50
C GLY A 94 -10.96 -15.30 42.57
N SER A 95 -11.61 -15.74 41.49
CA SER A 95 -12.35 -14.89 40.56
C SER A 95 -13.85 -15.18 40.61
N ASP A 96 -14.65 -14.12 40.77
CA ASP A 96 -16.11 -14.20 40.87
C ASP A 96 -16.78 -14.76 39.61
N SER A 97 -16.14 -14.62 38.43
CA SER A 97 -16.64 -15.19 37.18
C SER A 97 -15.52 -15.67 36.25
N PRO A 98 -15.79 -16.67 35.39
CA PRO A 98 -14.78 -17.17 34.46
C PRO A 98 -14.45 -16.09 33.40
N SER A 99 -13.14 -15.89 33.20
CA SER A 99 -12.62 -14.97 32.19
C SER A 99 -12.90 -15.46 30.77
N ASN A 100 -12.91 -14.54 29.79
CA ASN A 100 -13.03 -14.90 28.37
C ASN A 100 -11.96 -15.91 27.93
N TYR A 101 -10.75 -15.81 28.48
CA TYR A 101 -9.68 -16.74 28.21
C TYR A 101 -10.01 -18.15 28.70
N LEU A 102 -10.55 -18.26 29.92
CA LEU A 102 -10.94 -19.53 30.52
C LEU A 102 -12.12 -20.17 29.78
N LEU A 103 -13.10 -19.37 29.36
CA LEU A 103 -14.26 -19.83 28.58
C LEU A 103 -13.91 -20.32 27.17
N LYS A 104 -12.83 -19.81 26.56
CA LYS A 104 -12.33 -20.27 25.25
C LYS A 104 -11.48 -21.54 25.34
N LEU A 105 -10.97 -21.88 26.52
CA LEU A 105 -10.05 -23.00 26.71
C LEU A 105 -10.62 -24.36 26.24
N PRO A 106 -11.89 -24.72 26.50
CA PRO A 106 -12.47 -25.96 25.97
C PRO A 106 -12.43 -26.05 24.45
N ALA A 107 -12.69 -24.94 23.74
CA ALA A 107 -12.62 -24.89 22.28
C ALA A 107 -11.18 -25.09 21.77
N ILE A 108 -10.20 -24.48 22.45
CA ILE A 108 -8.77 -24.58 22.11
C ILE A 108 -8.27 -26.02 22.29
N VAL A 109 -8.56 -26.63 23.45
CA VAL A 109 -8.20 -28.02 23.74
C VAL A 109 -8.86 -28.96 22.72
N SER A 110 -10.11 -28.69 22.38
CA SER A 110 -10.86 -29.48 21.41
C SER A 110 -10.35 -29.34 19.98
N ASP A 111 -9.85 -28.17 19.57
CA ASP A 111 -9.22 -27.97 18.27
C ASP A 111 -7.93 -28.80 18.12
N VAL A 112 -7.12 -28.82 19.18
CA VAL A 112 -5.90 -29.62 19.26
C VAL A 112 -6.27 -31.12 19.25
N GLY A 113 -7.28 -31.51 20.04
CA GLY A 113 -7.83 -32.86 20.05
C GLY A 113 -8.39 -33.28 18.69
N LEU A 114 -9.11 -32.40 18.01
CA LEU A 114 -9.65 -32.62 16.67
C LEU A 114 -8.51 -32.84 15.67
N ALA A 115 -7.47 -32.00 15.69
CA ALA A 115 -6.31 -32.19 14.82
C ALA A 115 -5.64 -33.55 15.04
N TYR A 116 -5.54 -33.99 16.30
CA TYR A 116 -5.03 -35.32 16.64
C TYR A 116 -5.93 -36.44 16.10
N VAL A 117 -7.23 -36.38 16.37
CA VAL A 117 -8.20 -37.39 15.90
C VAL A 117 -8.20 -37.47 14.38
N VAL A 118 -8.34 -36.34 13.68
CA VAL A 118 -8.34 -36.28 12.20
C VAL A 118 -7.03 -36.83 11.63
N MET A 119 -5.90 -36.49 12.23
CA MET A 119 -4.59 -37.01 11.84
C MET A 119 -4.52 -38.54 11.99
N GLN A 120 -4.99 -39.08 13.11
CA GLN A 120 -5.02 -40.52 13.33
C GLN A 120 -5.97 -41.22 12.36
N THR A 121 -7.15 -40.63 12.12
CA THR A 121 -8.11 -41.20 11.17
C THR A 121 -7.56 -41.19 9.75
N ALA A 122 -6.86 -40.14 9.34
CA ALA A 122 -6.18 -40.08 8.04
C ALA A 122 -5.13 -41.19 7.91
N ALA A 123 -4.37 -41.46 8.96
CA ALA A 123 -3.35 -42.52 8.97
C ALA A 123 -3.96 -43.92 8.82
N HIS A 124 -5.13 -44.17 9.43
CA HIS A 124 -5.85 -45.44 9.32
C HIS A 124 -6.61 -45.57 8.00
N ALA A 125 -7.21 -44.48 7.51
CA ALA A 125 -7.98 -44.45 6.26
C ALA A 125 -7.10 -44.33 5.00
N ALA A 126 -5.79 -44.12 5.13
CA ALA A 126 -4.85 -43.99 4.03
C ALA A 126 -4.75 -45.30 3.20
N PRO A 127 -4.87 -45.24 1.86
CA PRO A 127 -4.64 -46.38 0.99
C PRO A 127 -3.25 -47.02 1.20
N PRO A 128 -3.08 -48.34 1.01
CA PRO A 128 -1.77 -49.00 1.06
C PRO A 128 -0.72 -48.40 0.10
N SER A 129 -1.18 -47.74 -0.98
CA SER A 129 -0.33 -47.06 -1.96
C SER A 129 0.35 -45.79 -1.43
N TRP A 130 -0.08 -45.27 -0.27
CA TRP A 130 0.51 -44.09 0.35
C TRP A 130 1.77 -44.47 1.14
N ARG A 131 2.93 -44.30 0.49
CA ARG A 131 4.24 -44.73 1.01
C ARG A 131 4.76 -44.00 2.26
N ASN A 132 4.29 -42.79 2.56
CA ASN A 132 4.75 -42.02 3.73
C ASN A 132 3.55 -41.57 4.58
N ARG A 133 3.20 -42.39 5.57
CA ARG A 133 2.07 -42.13 6.48
C ARG A 133 2.31 -40.93 7.38
N ASP A 134 3.56 -40.67 7.78
CA ASP A 134 3.86 -39.55 8.67
C ASP A 134 3.77 -38.20 7.97
N ALA A 135 4.09 -38.14 6.67
CA ALA A 135 3.84 -36.94 5.86
C ALA A 135 2.34 -36.64 5.68
N VAL A 136 1.51 -37.69 5.60
CA VAL A 136 0.05 -37.56 5.57
C VAL A 136 -0.45 -37.03 6.91
N LYS A 137 0.03 -37.61 8.01
CA LYS A 137 -0.30 -37.15 9.37
C LYS A 137 0.05 -35.67 9.56
N ALA A 138 1.29 -35.29 9.24
CA ALA A 138 1.76 -33.91 9.35
C ALA A 138 0.92 -32.94 8.50
N GLY A 139 0.63 -33.29 7.24
CA GLY A 139 -0.16 -32.44 6.35
C GLY A 139 -1.61 -32.26 6.80
N VAL A 140 -2.22 -33.31 7.35
CA VAL A 140 -3.60 -33.27 7.88
C VAL A 140 -3.66 -32.49 9.19
N ALA A 141 -2.73 -32.74 10.12
CA ALA A 141 -2.62 -32.00 11.37
C ALA A 141 -2.44 -30.49 11.10
N ALA A 142 -1.55 -30.13 10.18
CA ALA A 142 -1.34 -28.73 9.78
C ALA A 142 -2.61 -28.11 9.15
N ALA A 143 -3.34 -28.87 8.33
CA ALA A 143 -4.56 -28.36 7.70
C ALA A 143 -5.64 -27.99 8.73
N VAL A 144 -5.76 -28.73 9.83
CA VAL A 144 -6.71 -28.45 10.93
C VAL A 144 -6.17 -27.36 11.87
N LEU A 145 -4.92 -27.50 12.33
CA LEU A 145 -4.32 -26.57 13.29
C LEU A 145 -4.23 -25.14 12.74
N PHE A 146 -3.97 -24.98 11.45
CA PHE A 146 -3.82 -23.67 10.80
C PHE A 146 -4.99 -23.33 9.87
N ASN A 147 -6.15 -23.98 10.05
CA ASN A 147 -7.36 -23.58 9.33
C ASN A 147 -7.85 -22.22 9.86
N PRO A 148 -7.94 -21.17 9.03
CA PRO A 148 -8.34 -19.84 9.50
C PRO A 148 -9.80 -19.81 9.97
N ALA A 149 -10.71 -20.58 9.37
CA ALA A 149 -12.09 -20.66 9.83
C ALA A 149 -12.20 -21.38 11.17
N PHE A 150 -11.40 -22.43 11.41
CA PHE A 150 -11.44 -23.12 12.71
C PHE A 150 -10.87 -22.24 13.82
N LEU A 151 -9.74 -21.56 13.55
CA LEU A 151 -9.18 -20.55 14.46
C LEU A 151 -10.19 -19.43 14.75
N PHE A 152 -10.93 -18.99 13.74
CA PHE A 152 -11.94 -17.95 13.89
C PHE A 152 -13.06 -18.41 14.84
N VAL A 153 -13.63 -19.59 14.64
CA VAL A 153 -14.72 -20.10 15.49
C VAL A 153 -14.27 -20.38 16.92
N SER A 154 -13.14 -21.06 17.11
CA SER A 154 -12.72 -21.49 18.44
C SER A 154 -12.18 -20.33 19.27
N VAL A 155 -11.36 -19.46 18.68
CA VAL A 155 -10.60 -18.46 19.44
C VAL A 155 -11.12 -17.04 19.25
N ILE A 156 -11.43 -16.62 18.02
CA ILE A 156 -11.90 -15.25 17.75
C ILE A 156 -13.38 -15.11 18.13
N TRP A 157 -14.19 -16.12 17.86
CA TRP A 157 -15.60 -16.16 18.23
C TRP A 157 -15.78 -16.68 19.66
N GLY A 158 -15.15 -17.80 20.00
CA GLY A 158 -15.28 -18.44 21.32
C GLY A 158 -16.32 -19.56 21.38
N GLN A 159 -16.66 -20.15 20.23
CA GLN A 159 -17.62 -21.25 20.13
C GLN A 159 -16.95 -22.62 20.20
N VAL A 160 -17.71 -23.64 20.61
CA VAL A 160 -17.21 -25.01 20.89
C VAL A 160 -17.56 -26.06 19.83
N ASP A 161 -17.79 -25.65 18.58
CA ASP A 161 -18.05 -26.59 17.46
C ASP A 161 -16.92 -27.60 17.26
N SER A 162 -15.69 -27.22 17.63
CA SER A 162 -14.52 -28.11 17.64
C SER A 162 -14.65 -29.27 18.63
N LEU A 163 -15.30 -29.07 19.79
CA LEU A 163 -15.58 -30.12 20.77
C LEU A 163 -16.49 -31.19 20.17
N THR A 164 -17.61 -30.75 19.60
CA THR A 164 -18.57 -31.65 18.95
C THR A 164 -17.91 -32.42 17.81
N ALA A 165 -17.15 -31.75 16.94
CA ALA A 165 -16.44 -32.39 15.86
C ALA A 165 -15.38 -33.40 16.36
N ALA A 166 -14.61 -33.05 17.39
CA ALA A 166 -13.59 -33.95 17.95
C ALA A 166 -14.21 -35.23 18.50
N LEU A 167 -15.32 -35.11 19.26
CA LEU A 167 -16.05 -36.25 19.81
C LEU A 167 -16.71 -37.08 18.70
N VAL A 168 -17.38 -36.46 17.72
CA VAL A 168 -18.01 -37.17 16.60
C VAL A 168 -16.98 -37.98 15.80
N LEU A 169 -15.87 -37.34 15.39
CA LEU A 169 -14.84 -38.03 14.63
C LEU A 169 -14.09 -39.06 15.47
N GLY A 170 -13.92 -38.82 16.77
CA GLY A 170 -13.31 -39.76 17.71
C GLY A 170 -14.14 -41.01 17.91
N GLY A 171 -15.45 -40.86 18.10
CA GLY A 171 -16.39 -41.97 18.19
C GLY A 171 -16.46 -42.79 16.90
N LEU A 172 -16.54 -42.12 15.75
CA LEU A 172 -16.45 -42.79 14.44
C LEU A 172 -15.10 -43.50 14.24
N LEU A 173 -13.98 -42.91 14.66
CA LEU A 173 -12.67 -43.54 14.58
C LEU A 173 -12.63 -44.84 15.39
N LEU A 174 -13.18 -44.83 16.62
CA LEU A 174 -13.24 -46.02 17.49
C LEU A 174 -14.06 -47.15 16.86
N ILE A 175 -15.21 -46.81 16.26
CA ILE A 175 -16.09 -47.78 15.59
C ILE A 175 -15.46 -48.29 14.28
N ALA A 176 -14.91 -47.40 13.46
CA ALA A 176 -14.61 -47.68 12.06
C ALA A 176 -13.18 -48.19 11.77
N THR A 177 -12.36 -48.39 12.80
CA THR A 177 -10.97 -48.85 12.64
C THR A 177 -10.69 -50.15 13.35
N GLY A 178 -9.73 -50.93 12.84
CA GLY A 178 -9.31 -52.22 13.41
C GLY A 178 -10.38 -53.30 13.35
N ARG A 179 -10.10 -54.47 13.94
CA ARG A 179 -11.03 -55.61 13.96
C ARG A 179 -12.26 -55.31 14.84
N ARG A 180 -13.38 -55.98 14.54
CA ARG A 180 -14.63 -55.91 15.31
C ARG A 180 -14.36 -56.18 16.79
N SER A 181 -14.78 -55.26 17.65
CA SER A 181 -14.55 -55.32 19.10
C SER A 181 -15.66 -54.59 19.82
N LEU A 182 -16.43 -55.33 20.60
CA LEU A 182 -17.58 -54.78 21.32
C LEU A 182 -17.17 -53.66 22.28
N ILE A 183 -16.02 -53.77 22.94
CA ILE A 183 -15.50 -52.75 23.86
C ILE A 183 -15.18 -51.46 23.12
N ARG A 184 -14.51 -51.54 21.97
CA ARG A 184 -14.15 -50.35 21.18
C ARG A 184 -15.38 -49.68 20.58
N GLU A 185 -16.33 -50.48 20.12
CA GLU A 185 -17.59 -49.99 19.57
C GLU A 185 -18.48 -49.38 20.67
N ALA A 186 -18.52 -49.98 21.87
CA ALA A 186 -19.18 -49.43 23.05
C ALA A 186 -18.57 -48.07 23.44
N GLY A 187 -17.24 -47.98 23.50
CA GLY A 187 -16.54 -46.72 23.73
C GLY A 187 -16.84 -45.68 22.63
N GLY A 188 -16.89 -46.12 21.37
CA GLY A 188 -17.25 -45.25 20.25
C GLY A 188 -18.68 -44.71 20.33
N VAL A 189 -19.66 -45.57 20.68
CA VAL A 189 -21.05 -45.16 20.91
C VAL A 189 -21.15 -44.21 22.09
N ALA A 190 -20.48 -44.49 23.21
CA ALA A 190 -20.47 -43.59 24.36
C ALA A 190 -19.94 -42.19 23.99
N VAL A 191 -18.83 -42.12 23.24
CA VAL A 191 -18.26 -40.83 22.78
C VAL A 191 -19.19 -40.11 21.81
N LEU A 192 -19.86 -40.82 20.90
CA LEU A 192 -20.87 -40.22 20.01
C LEU A 192 -22.08 -39.69 20.79
N THR A 193 -22.52 -40.41 21.82
CA THR A 193 -23.58 -39.95 22.71
C THR A 193 -23.16 -38.72 23.50
N LEU A 194 -21.92 -38.66 24.01
CA LEU A 194 -21.38 -37.46 24.66
C LEU A 194 -21.36 -36.26 23.69
N ALA A 195 -21.04 -36.48 22.41
CA ALA A 195 -21.08 -35.43 21.39
C ALA A 195 -22.50 -34.89 21.20
N PHE A 196 -23.50 -35.79 21.07
CA PHE A 196 -24.91 -35.44 20.95
C PHE A 196 -25.44 -34.74 22.20
N GLY A 197 -25.06 -35.24 23.38
CA GLY A 197 -25.33 -34.64 24.68
C GLY A 197 -24.66 -33.29 24.91
N SER A 198 -23.65 -32.91 24.11
CA SER A 198 -23.00 -31.60 24.18
C SER A 198 -23.58 -30.60 23.19
N LYS A 199 -23.85 -31.05 21.94
CA LYS A 199 -24.55 -30.26 20.92
C LYS A 199 -25.43 -31.17 20.05
N PRO A 200 -26.72 -30.82 19.82
CA PRO A 200 -27.63 -31.59 18.97
C PRO A 200 -27.12 -31.80 17.54
N GLN A 201 -26.26 -30.91 17.03
CA GLN A 201 -25.63 -30.99 15.71
C GLN A 201 -24.93 -32.35 15.44
N ALA A 202 -24.45 -33.06 16.48
CA ALA A 202 -23.85 -34.37 16.32
C ALA A 202 -24.82 -35.41 15.71
N ALA A 203 -26.14 -35.18 15.82
CA ALA A 203 -27.19 -36.03 15.26
C ALA A 203 -27.01 -36.29 13.76
N PHE A 204 -26.40 -35.36 13.02
CA PHE A 204 -26.19 -35.49 11.57
C PHE A 204 -25.40 -36.76 11.21
N LEU A 205 -24.51 -37.23 12.10
CA LEU A 205 -23.67 -38.41 11.83
C LEU A 205 -24.14 -39.69 12.52
N LEU A 206 -25.18 -39.64 13.35
CA LEU A 206 -25.74 -40.84 13.98
C LEU A 206 -26.23 -41.88 12.95
N PRO A 207 -26.90 -41.51 11.84
CA PRO A 207 -27.30 -42.48 10.82
C PRO A 207 -26.12 -43.20 10.17
N VAL A 208 -24.99 -42.49 9.98
CA VAL A 208 -23.75 -43.05 9.42
C VAL A 208 -23.11 -44.04 10.39
N ALA A 209 -23.03 -43.67 11.68
CA ALA A 209 -22.51 -44.54 12.72
C ALA A 209 -23.37 -45.80 12.91
N ALA A 210 -24.70 -45.64 12.93
CA ALA A 210 -25.64 -46.73 13.05
C ALA A 210 -25.53 -47.70 11.87
N LEU A 211 -25.49 -47.21 10.62
CA LEU A 211 -25.30 -48.07 9.45
C LEU A 211 -23.97 -48.83 9.50
N LEU A 212 -22.90 -48.20 9.99
CA LEU A 212 -21.60 -48.84 10.13
C LEU A 212 -21.62 -49.98 11.15
N LEU A 213 -22.29 -49.78 12.30
CA LEU A 213 -22.48 -50.84 13.29
C LEU A 213 -23.36 -51.97 12.73
N ILE A 214 -24.44 -51.64 12.03
CA ILE A 214 -25.31 -52.62 11.35
C ILE A 214 -24.49 -53.40 10.32
N TRP A 215 -23.66 -52.73 9.50
CA TRP A 215 -22.75 -53.38 8.57
C TRP A 215 -21.86 -54.37 9.31
N ARG A 216 -21.20 -53.97 10.40
CA ARG A 216 -20.32 -54.86 11.15
C ARG A 216 -21.02 -56.08 11.72
N TYR A 217 -22.25 -55.95 12.23
CA TYR A 217 -22.94 -57.03 12.93
C TYR A 217 -23.92 -57.84 12.09
N VAL A 218 -24.32 -57.30 10.93
CA VAL A 218 -25.36 -57.88 10.07
C VAL A 218 -24.91 -57.96 8.61
N GLY A 219 -24.13 -57.02 8.09
CA GLY A 219 -23.76 -56.98 6.67
C GLY A 219 -22.43 -57.65 6.30
N ALA A 220 -21.46 -57.62 7.21
CA ALA A 220 -20.08 -58.01 6.93
C ALA A 220 -19.94 -59.53 6.67
N PRO A 221 -19.02 -59.96 5.80
CA PRO A 221 -18.82 -61.39 5.49
C PRO A 221 -18.47 -62.25 6.72
N ASP A 222 -17.75 -61.67 7.68
CA ASP A 222 -17.29 -62.31 8.91
C ASP A 222 -18.23 -62.02 10.12
N ARG A 223 -19.49 -61.63 9.87
CA ARG A 223 -20.47 -61.28 10.91
C ARG A 223 -20.75 -62.42 11.91
N PRO A 224 -21.10 -62.11 13.17
CA PRO A 224 -21.59 -63.13 14.10
C PRO A 224 -22.98 -63.65 13.67
N PRO A 225 -23.48 -64.74 14.28
CA PRO A 225 -24.86 -65.19 14.08
C PRO A 225 -25.86 -64.05 14.29
N LEU A 226 -26.90 -63.98 13.45
CA LEU A 226 -27.87 -62.86 13.41
C LEU A 226 -28.42 -62.50 14.80
N ARG A 227 -28.80 -63.50 15.61
CA ARG A 227 -29.28 -63.29 16.99
C ARG A 227 -28.24 -62.57 17.86
N THR A 228 -26.99 -63.01 17.81
CA THR A 228 -25.88 -62.41 18.56
C THR A 228 -25.54 -61.01 18.05
N GLY A 229 -25.58 -60.80 16.73
CA GLY A 229 -25.42 -59.49 16.13
C GLY A 229 -26.52 -58.52 16.58
N ALA A 230 -27.78 -58.94 16.53
CA ALA A 230 -28.93 -58.15 16.99
C ALA A 230 -28.85 -57.83 18.49
N LEU A 231 -28.48 -58.78 19.34
CA LEU A 231 -28.28 -58.56 20.77
C LEU A 231 -27.16 -57.55 21.05
N ARG A 232 -26.05 -57.62 20.31
CA ARG A 232 -24.95 -56.64 20.46
C ARG A 232 -25.35 -55.25 19.99
N LEU A 233 -26.07 -55.14 18.88
CA LEU A 233 -26.62 -53.86 18.42
C LEU A 233 -27.61 -53.28 19.43
N GLY A 234 -28.51 -54.10 19.97
CA GLY A 234 -29.43 -53.70 21.03
C GLY A 234 -28.70 -53.24 22.29
N GLY A 235 -27.67 -53.96 22.72
CA GLY A 235 -26.84 -53.57 23.86
C GLY A 235 -26.09 -52.25 23.65
N LEU A 236 -25.56 -52.01 22.45
CA LEU A 236 -24.93 -50.74 22.10
C LEU A 236 -25.94 -49.58 22.06
N ALA A 237 -27.15 -49.81 21.54
CA ALA A 237 -28.22 -48.81 21.55
C ALA A 237 -28.67 -48.48 22.99
N LEU A 238 -28.82 -49.49 23.84
CA LEU A 238 -29.14 -49.33 25.26
C LEU A 238 -28.03 -48.59 26.01
N LEU A 239 -26.75 -48.87 25.70
CA LEU A 239 -25.63 -48.10 26.25
C LEU A 239 -25.72 -46.63 25.83
N GLY A 240 -25.99 -46.35 24.55
CA GLY A 240 -26.14 -45.00 24.05
C GLY A 240 -27.29 -44.25 24.75
N ALA A 241 -28.44 -44.88 24.91
CA ALA A 241 -29.56 -44.32 25.67
C ALA A 241 -29.22 -44.11 27.14
N GLY A 242 -28.58 -45.10 27.78
CA GLY A 242 -28.16 -45.03 29.18
C GLY A 242 -27.16 -43.90 29.44
N VAL A 243 -26.16 -43.70 28.58
CA VAL A 243 -25.21 -42.57 28.69
C VAL A 243 -25.94 -41.24 28.58
N LEU A 244 -26.90 -41.10 27.65
CA LEU A 244 -27.67 -39.86 27.50
C LEU A 244 -28.53 -39.56 28.73
N ILE A 245 -29.19 -40.58 29.28
CA ILE A 245 -29.99 -40.47 30.51
C ILE A 245 -29.09 -40.08 31.69
N LEU A 246 -27.93 -40.73 31.84
CA LEU A 246 -26.98 -40.43 32.91
C LEU A 246 -26.42 -39.00 32.84
N LEU A 247 -26.33 -38.40 31.65
CA LEU A 247 -25.97 -36.99 31.52
C LEU A 247 -27.09 -36.06 32.01
N GLY A 248 -28.36 -36.42 31.78
CA GLY A 248 -29.53 -35.60 32.11
C GLY A 248 -30.02 -35.73 33.56
N LEU A 249 -29.89 -36.91 34.18
CA LEU A 249 -30.42 -37.15 35.53
C LEU A 249 -29.92 -36.15 36.60
N PRO A 250 -28.63 -35.76 36.66
CA PRO A 250 -28.16 -34.77 37.63
C PRO A 250 -28.72 -33.36 37.42
N PHE A 251 -29.27 -33.09 36.24
CA PHE A 251 -29.95 -31.85 35.89
C PHE A 251 -31.47 -31.91 36.14
N GLY A 252 -31.95 -32.97 36.79
CA GLY A 252 -33.38 -33.19 37.03
C GLY A 252 -34.18 -33.59 35.79
N LEU A 253 -33.51 -33.93 34.68
CA LEU A 253 -34.17 -34.34 33.44
C LEU A 253 -34.38 -35.85 33.41
N ASP A 254 -35.64 -36.28 33.41
CA ASP A 254 -35.99 -37.67 33.17
C ASP A 254 -35.89 -38.03 31.66
N PRO A 255 -36.04 -39.31 31.27
CA PRO A 255 -35.96 -39.71 29.86
C PRO A 255 -36.98 -39.01 28.94
N LEU A 256 -38.17 -38.66 29.43
CA LEU A 256 -39.20 -37.94 28.66
C LEU A 256 -38.86 -36.46 28.56
N ASP A 257 -38.38 -35.86 29.66
CA ASP A 257 -37.91 -34.47 29.67
C ASP A 257 -36.75 -34.26 28.71
N LEU A 258 -35.84 -35.24 28.60
CA LEU A 258 -34.77 -35.20 27.59
C LEU A 258 -35.34 -35.17 26.17
N VAL A 259 -36.38 -35.96 25.87
CA VAL A 259 -37.03 -35.94 24.55
C VAL A 259 -37.68 -34.57 24.30
N HIS A 260 -38.42 -34.04 25.27
CA HIS A 260 -39.05 -32.72 25.17
C HIS A 260 -38.01 -31.61 25.03
N PHE A 261 -36.87 -31.69 25.72
CA PHE A 261 -35.77 -30.75 25.60
C PHE A 261 -35.23 -30.72 24.16
N TYR A 262 -34.90 -31.87 23.57
CA TYR A 262 -34.38 -31.89 22.19
C TYR A 262 -35.42 -31.44 21.16
N GLN A 263 -36.70 -31.74 21.39
CA GLN A 263 -37.79 -31.23 20.56
C GLN A 263 -37.88 -29.69 20.65
N GLY A 264 -37.88 -29.15 21.87
CA GLY A 264 -37.91 -27.70 22.12
C GLY A 264 -36.68 -26.98 21.56
N ALA A 265 -35.48 -27.50 21.80
CA ALA A 265 -34.22 -26.95 21.29
C ALA A 265 -34.17 -26.91 19.75
N SER A 266 -34.78 -27.89 19.07
CA SER A 266 -34.92 -27.86 17.60
C SER A 266 -35.90 -26.80 17.09
N GLY A 267 -36.76 -26.29 17.99
CA GLY A 267 -37.81 -25.30 17.74
C GLY A 267 -37.43 -23.86 18.03
N THR A 268 -36.28 -23.60 18.67
CA THR A 268 -35.90 -22.26 19.18
C THR A 268 -35.82 -21.18 18.10
N TYR A 269 -35.42 -21.55 16.88
CA TYR A 269 -35.32 -20.63 15.74
C TYR A 269 -36.11 -21.16 14.54
N PRO A 270 -37.44 -20.98 14.48
CA PRO A 270 -38.31 -21.51 13.42
C PRO A 270 -38.21 -20.70 12.12
N TYR A 271 -36.97 -20.49 11.66
CA TYR A 271 -36.64 -19.64 10.53
C TYR A 271 -35.87 -20.40 9.46
N THR A 272 -35.98 -19.95 8.21
CA THR A 272 -35.33 -20.54 7.04
C THR A 272 -33.81 -20.58 7.20
N SER A 273 -33.13 -19.42 7.14
CA SER A 273 -31.71 -19.30 7.42
C SER A 273 -31.44 -18.27 8.50
N VAL A 274 -30.61 -18.66 9.48
CA VAL A 274 -30.24 -17.86 10.65
C VAL A 274 -28.82 -17.37 10.46
N TRP A 275 -28.65 -16.41 9.54
CA TRP A 275 -27.36 -15.91 9.05
C TRP A 275 -26.44 -16.93 8.35
N ALA A 276 -26.91 -18.13 8.06
CA ALA A 276 -26.16 -19.07 7.24
C ALA A 276 -26.30 -18.77 5.75
N PHE A 277 -25.20 -18.56 5.04
CA PHE A 277 -25.19 -18.58 3.58
C PHE A 277 -25.43 -20.02 3.04
N ASN A 278 -26.66 -20.52 3.16
CA ASN A 278 -27.14 -21.74 2.52
C ASN A 278 -28.18 -21.41 1.43
N LEU A 279 -28.82 -22.41 0.82
CA LEU A 279 -29.75 -22.14 -0.29
C LEU A 279 -31.00 -21.36 0.13
N TRP A 280 -31.37 -21.40 1.40
CA TRP A 280 -32.51 -20.65 1.91
C TRP A 280 -32.25 -19.14 2.01
N ALA A 281 -30.98 -18.72 2.10
CA ALA A 281 -30.61 -17.30 2.07
C ALA A 281 -31.02 -16.60 0.76
N LEU A 282 -31.34 -17.35 -0.31
CA LEU A 282 -31.92 -16.80 -1.54
C LEU A 282 -33.28 -16.12 -1.31
N GLY A 283 -34.07 -16.65 -0.38
CA GLY A 283 -35.37 -16.09 0.03
C GLY A 283 -35.25 -15.03 1.14
N GLY A 284 -34.04 -14.63 1.52
CA GLY A 284 -33.77 -13.76 2.65
C GLY A 284 -33.52 -14.52 3.96
N PHE A 285 -32.88 -13.86 4.92
CA PHE A 285 -32.66 -14.40 6.27
C PHE A 285 -33.89 -14.24 7.15
N TRP A 286 -33.99 -15.06 8.21
CA TRP A 286 -35.00 -14.93 9.26
C TRP A 286 -36.46 -15.01 8.78
N GLN A 287 -36.72 -15.68 7.66
CA GLN A 287 -38.10 -15.91 7.18
C GLN A 287 -38.72 -17.10 7.90
N ALA A 288 -40.02 -17.08 8.18
CA ALA A 288 -40.70 -18.20 8.83
C ALA A 288 -40.57 -19.50 8.00
N ASP A 289 -40.24 -20.62 8.65
CA ASP A 289 -40.11 -21.93 7.98
C ASP A 289 -41.32 -22.86 8.13
N VAL A 290 -42.22 -22.52 9.05
CA VAL A 290 -43.51 -23.17 9.34
C VAL A 290 -44.57 -22.11 9.71
N GLY A 291 -45.85 -22.48 9.65
CA GLY A 291 -46.97 -21.57 9.91
C GLY A 291 -47.56 -20.93 8.65
N ALA A 292 -48.51 -20.01 8.83
CA ALA A 292 -49.24 -19.38 7.72
C ALA A 292 -48.36 -18.47 6.84
N GLU A 293 -47.33 -17.86 7.43
CA GLU A 293 -46.39 -16.96 6.76
C GLU A 293 -45.12 -17.69 6.27
N ALA A 294 -45.11 -19.03 6.32
CA ALA A 294 -43.94 -19.80 5.95
C ALA A 294 -43.57 -19.63 4.47
N VAL A 295 -42.27 -19.56 4.19
CA VAL A 295 -41.78 -19.72 2.81
C VAL A 295 -42.19 -21.12 2.32
N THR A 296 -42.87 -21.20 1.17
CA THR A 296 -43.28 -22.49 0.60
C THR A 296 -42.60 -22.76 -0.74
N ILE A 297 -42.29 -24.04 -0.99
CA ILE A 297 -41.84 -24.54 -2.29
C ILE A 297 -42.89 -25.53 -2.77
N PHE A 298 -43.54 -25.23 -3.89
CA PHE A 298 -44.66 -26.03 -4.42
C PHE A 298 -45.78 -26.28 -3.39
N GLY A 299 -46.07 -25.29 -2.53
CA GLY A 299 -47.09 -25.39 -1.47
C GLY A 299 -46.64 -26.14 -0.21
N ILE A 300 -45.40 -26.63 -0.15
CA ILE A 300 -44.83 -27.29 1.04
C ILE A 300 -44.01 -26.27 1.83
N PRO A 301 -44.25 -26.08 3.16
CA PRO A 301 -43.43 -25.20 3.98
C PRO A 301 -41.94 -25.57 3.95
N ALA A 302 -41.07 -24.56 3.98
CA ALA A 302 -39.62 -24.69 3.80
C ALA A 302 -39.00 -25.73 4.75
N PHE A 303 -39.44 -25.79 6.01
CA PHE A 303 -38.99 -26.79 6.97
C PHE A 303 -39.20 -28.23 6.46
N TYR A 304 -40.43 -28.57 6.04
CA TYR A 304 -40.76 -29.90 5.56
C TYR A 304 -40.10 -30.20 4.21
N ALA A 305 -39.96 -29.20 3.34
CA ALA A 305 -39.26 -29.34 2.07
C ALA A 305 -37.77 -29.68 2.29
N GLY A 306 -37.07 -28.90 3.13
CA GLY A 306 -35.68 -29.14 3.49
C GLY A 306 -35.48 -30.48 4.17
N LEU A 307 -36.33 -30.83 5.14
CA LEU A 307 -36.31 -32.11 5.84
C LEU A 307 -36.48 -33.29 4.89
N THR A 308 -37.38 -33.19 3.91
CA THR A 308 -37.61 -34.23 2.90
C THR A 308 -36.38 -34.44 2.02
N VAL A 309 -35.75 -33.35 1.54
CA VAL A 309 -34.54 -33.42 0.72
C VAL A 309 -33.37 -34.02 1.50
N VAL A 310 -33.18 -33.63 2.76
CA VAL A 310 -32.14 -34.22 3.64
C VAL A 310 -32.44 -35.69 3.90
N GLY A 311 -33.69 -36.07 4.18
CA GLY A 311 -34.08 -37.45 4.41
C GLY A 311 -33.76 -38.35 3.22
N ILE A 312 -34.24 -37.97 2.03
CA ILE A 312 -33.98 -38.71 0.79
C ILE A 312 -32.48 -38.76 0.48
N GLY A 313 -31.79 -37.62 0.54
CA GLY A 313 -30.36 -37.57 0.24
C GLY A 313 -29.52 -38.37 1.23
N THR A 314 -29.87 -38.37 2.52
CA THR A 314 -29.23 -39.20 3.55
C THR A 314 -29.43 -40.69 3.24
N ILE A 315 -30.66 -41.12 2.92
CA ILE A 315 -30.93 -42.51 2.51
C ILE A 315 -30.08 -42.91 1.29
N VAL A 316 -29.98 -42.04 0.28
CA VAL A 316 -29.14 -42.29 -0.91
C VAL A 316 -27.67 -42.41 -0.54
N ILE A 317 -27.15 -41.52 0.32
CA ILE A 317 -25.76 -41.57 0.79
C ILE A 317 -25.50 -42.86 1.58
N LEU A 318 -26.40 -43.24 2.49
CA LEU A 318 -26.31 -44.47 3.27
C LEU A 318 -26.36 -45.72 2.39
N ALA A 319 -27.23 -45.75 1.37
CA ALA A 319 -27.27 -46.85 0.40
C ALA A 319 -25.94 -46.98 -0.38
N ARG A 320 -25.33 -45.85 -0.77
CA ARG A 320 -24.01 -45.85 -1.42
C ARG A 320 -22.89 -46.23 -0.47
N LEU A 321 -22.96 -45.82 0.80
CA LEU A 321 -22.05 -46.27 1.85
C LEU A 321 -22.11 -47.79 2.00
N TRP A 322 -23.31 -48.36 2.11
CA TRP A 322 -23.51 -49.81 2.18
C TRP A 322 -22.88 -50.55 0.99
N ARG A 323 -23.12 -50.07 -0.24
CA ARG A 323 -22.50 -50.64 -1.44
C ARG A 323 -20.97 -50.50 -1.45
N ALA A 324 -20.44 -49.38 -0.97
CA ALA A 324 -18.99 -49.19 -0.85
C ALA A 324 -18.39 -50.22 0.12
N LEU A 325 -19.03 -50.44 1.27
CA LEU A 325 -18.62 -51.44 2.25
C LEU A 325 -18.71 -52.87 1.70
N GLN A 326 -19.77 -53.21 0.96
CA GLN A 326 -19.90 -54.50 0.26
C GLN A 326 -18.76 -54.77 -0.74
N ARG A 327 -18.21 -53.72 -1.36
CA ARG A 327 -17.06 -53.82 -2.27
C ARG A 327 -15.71 -53.93 -1.55
N GLY A 328 -15.71 -53.96 -0.22
CA GLY A 328 -14.49 -54.06 0.58
C GLY A 328 -13.75 -52.74 0.76
N GLU A 329 -14.41 -51.58 0.59
CA GLU A 329 -13.79 -50.30 0.95
C GLU A 329 -13.55 -50.20 2.46
N HIS A 330 -12.53 -49.43 2.84
CA HIS A 330 -12.16 -49.25 4.25
C HIS A 330 -13.26 -48.50 5.01
N GLU A 331 -13.77 -49.11 6.08
CA GLU A 331 -14.86 -48.61 6.93
C GLU A 331 -14.71 -47.13 7.30
N ALA A 332 -13.59 -46.74 7.92
CA ALA A 332 -13.34 -45.35 8.30
C ALA A 332 -13.37 -44.36 7.12
N ARG A 333 -12.87 -44.76 5.94
CA ARG A 333 -12.85 -43.88 4.76
C ARG A 333 -14.27 -43.65 4.26
N ALA A 334 -15.04 -44.72 4.11
CA ALA A 334 -16.39 -44.67 3.60
C ALA A 334 -17.32 -43.91 4.59
N ALA A 335 -17.19 -44.18 5.89
CA ALA A 335 -17.99 -43.52 6.92
C ALA A 335 -17.71 -42.01 7.01
N LEU A 336 -16.45 -41.57 6.99
CA LEU A 336 -16.14 -40.13 7.06
C LEU A 336 -16.59 -39.36 5.81
N LEU A 337 -16.46 -39.96 4.62
CA LEU A 337 -16.94 -39.34 3.38
C LEU A 337 -18.47 -39.27 3.38
N ALA A 338 -19.15 -40.34 3.78
CA ALA A 338 -20.61 -40.32 3.96
C ALA A 338 -21.02 -39.28 5.00
N GLY A 339 -20.29 -39.16 6.12
CA GLY A 339 -20.54 -38.15 7.15
C GLY A 339 -20.37 -36.73 6.62
N ALA A 340 -19.27 -36.44 5.91
CA ALA A 340 -19.08 -35.18 5.23
C ALA A 340 -20.24 -34.86 4.27
N ALA A 341 -20.67 -35.84 3.48
CA ALA A 341 -21.78 -35.67 2.54
C ALA A 341 -23.11 -35.38 3.25
N VAL A 342 -23.42 -36.09 4.34
CA VAL A 342 -24.65 -35.83 5.13
C VAL A 342 -24.59 -34.45 5.76
N SER A 343 -23.52 -34.08 6.47
CA SER A 343 -23.40 -32.76 7.10
C SER A 343 -23.47 -31.60 6.09
N LEU A 344 -22.80 -31.73 4.94
CA LEU A 344 -22.83 -30.70 3.88
C LEU A 344 -24.20 -30.60 3.21
N LEU A 345 -24.88 -31.74 3.01
CA LEU A 345 -26.24 -31.77 2.48
C LEU A 345 -27.19 -31.06 3.45
N THR A 346 -27.15 -31.43 4.74
CA THR A 346 -27.98 -30.82 5.79
C THR A 346 -27.76 -29.32 5.87
N PHE A 347 -26.52 -28.85 5.94
CA PHE A 347 -26.24 -27.41 5.94
C PHE A 347 -26.82 -26.68 4.72
N ALA A 348 -26.68 -27.27 3.53
CA ALA A 348 -27.07 -26.62 2.28
C ALA A 348 -28.58 -26.46 2.11
N VAL A 349 -29.38 -27.41 2.61
CA VAL A 349 -30.81 -27.52 2.27
C VAL A 349 -31.77 -27.60 3.46
N SER A 350 -31.29 -27.72 4.70
CA SER A 350 -32.15 -27.61 5.89
C SER A 350 -32.40 -26.15 6.27
N THR A 351 -33.57 -25.90 6.84
CA THR A 351 -33.86 -24.63 7.53
C THR A 351 -33.25 -24.63 8.94
N ARG A 352 -33.34 -23.52 9.67
CA ARG A 352 -32.82 -23.35 11.05
C ARG A 352 -31.32 -23.55 11.17
N MET A 353 -30.59 -23.24 10.10
CA MET A 353 -29.14 -23.39 10.04
C MET A 353 -28.45 -22.07 10.43
N HIS A 354 -27.44 -22.17 11.29
CA HIS A 354 -26.47 -21.10 11.54
C HIS A 354 -25.23 -21.25 10.68
N GLU A 355 -24.55 -20.15 10.40
CA GLU A 355 -23.31 -20.08 9.63
C GLU A 355 -22.28 -21.10 10.12
N ARG A 356 -22.18 -21.30 11.45
CA ARG A 356 -21.23 -22.21 12.11
C ARG A 356 -21.45 -23.70 11.81
N TYR A 357 -22.64 -24.11 11.37
CA TYR A 357 -22.97 -25.54 11.21
C TYR A 357 -22.20 -26.22 10.06
N LEU A 358 -21.54 -25.43 9.20
CA LEU A 358 -20.65 -25.94 8.16
C LEU A 358 -19.36 -26.59 8.72
N PHE A 359 -19.00 -26.31 9.98
CA PHE A 359 -17.79 -26.82 10.64
C PHE A 359 -17.65 -28.34 10.54
N LEU A 360 -18.70 -29.08 10.91
CA LEU A 360 -18.67 -30.54 11.01
C LEU A 360 -18.41 -31.21 9.66
N GLY A 361 -18.99 -30.67 8.58
CA GLY A 361 -18.76 -31.16 7.22
C GLY A 361 -17.31 -30.97 6.77
N ILE A 362 -16.72 -29.81 7.07
CA ILE A 362 -15.31 -29.51 6.76
C ILE A 362 -14.37 -30.39 7.60
N ALA A 363 -14.69 -30.60 8.88
CA ALA A 363 -13.91 -31.48 9.77
C ALA A 363 -13.90 -32.93 9.26
N CYS A 364 -15.03 -33.46 8.78
CA CYS A 364 -15.11 -34.81 8.18
C CYS A 364 -14.31 -34.95 6.88
N LEU A 365 -14.11 -33.86 6.13
CA LEU A 365 -13.29 -33.82 4.91
C LEU A 365 -11.79 -33.72 5.19
N ALA A 366 -11.39 -33.17 6.34
CA ALA A 366 -10.00 -32.90 6.70
C ALA A 366 -9.06 -34.11 6.58
N PRO A 367 -9.45 -35.36 6.94
CA PRO A 367 -8.58 -36.54 6.80
C PRO A 367 -8.14 -36.80 5.35
N PHE A 368 -8.88 -36.26 4.37
CA PHE A 368 -8.65 -36.50 2.94
C PHE A 368 -7.91 -35.36 2.24
N VAL A 369 -7.46 -34.32 2.96
CA VAL A 369 -6.76 -33.15 2.40
C VAL A 369 -5.46 -33.50 1.65
N ALA A 370 -4.90 -34.70 1.87
CA ALA A 370 -3.77 -35.20 1.08
C ALA A 370 -4.17 -35.51 -0.38
N THR A 371 -5.45 -35.78 -0.66
CA THR A 371 -5.97 -35.99 -2.02
C THR A 371 -6.24 -34.67 -2.72
N ARG A 372 -5.95 -34.60 -4.03
CA ARG A 372 -6.12 -33.34 -4.79
C ARG A 372 -7.57 -32.85 -4.83
N ALA A 373 -8.53 -33.77 -4.92
CA ALA A 373 -9.96 -33.44 -4.98
C ALA A 373 -10.45 -32.90 -3.62
N ALA A 374 -10.29 -33.67 -2.54
CA ALA A 374 -10.76 -33.24 -1.23
C ALA A 374 -9.99 -32.03 -0.70
N ARG A 375 -8.70 -31.86 -1.04
CA ARG A 375 -7.97 -30.61 -0.73
C ARG A 375 -8.60 -29.36 -1.31
N ARG A 376 -9.08 -29.45 -2.56
CA ARG A 376 -9.74 -28.31 -3.22
C ARG A 376 -11.07 -28.01 -2.56
N ALA A 377 -11.87 -29.04 -2.29
CA ALA A 377 -13.14 -28.89 -1.59
C ALA A 377 -12.94 -28.33 -0.17
N TYR A 378 -12.01 -28.89 0.60
CA TYR A 378 -11.67 -28.47 1.96
C TYR A 378 -11.32 -26.97 2.03
N TRP A 379 -10.37 -26.50 1.20
CA TRP A 379 -9.97 -25.09 1.23
C TRP A 379 -10.99 -24.14 0.61
N ALA A 380 -11.74 -24.58 -0.41
CA ALA A 380 -12.84 -23.77 -0.96
C ALA A 380 -13.97 -23.59 0.06
N LEU A 381 -14.40 -24.67 0.70
CA LEU A 381 -15.40 -24.64 1.76
C LEU A 381 -14.89 -23.88 2.99
N THR A 382 -13.60 -23.99 3.34
CA THR A 382 -12.99 -23.18 4.42
C THR A 382 -13.05 -21.69 4.13
N ALA A 383 -12.74 -21.27 2.90
CA ALA A 383 -12.79 -19.86 2.52
C ALA A 383 -14.24 -19.33 2.55
N LEU A 384 -15.19 -20.08 1.98
CA LEU A 384 -16.61 -19.74 2.02
C LEU A 384 -17.14 -19.72 3.46
N TYR A 385 -16.68 -20.66 4.29
CA TYR A 385 -17.05 -20.73 5.69
C TYR A 385 -16.55 -19.50 6.47
N LEU A 386 -15.31 -19.07 6.24
CA LEU A 386 -14.78 -17.84 6.86
C LEU A 386 -15.58 -16.61 6.43
N VAL A 387 -15.95 -16.50 5.16
CA VAL A 387 -16.85 -15.44 4.66
C VAL A 387 -18.23 -15.51 5.33
N ASN A 388 -18.74 -16.72 5.55
CA ASN A 388 -20.02 -16.95 6.23
C ASN A 388 -19.98 -16.56 7.71
N LEU A 389 -18.87 -16.82 8.40
CA LEU A 389 -18.66 -16.46 9.81
C LEU A 389 -18.45 -14.95 10.00
N TYR A 390 -17.67 -14.34 9.10
CA TYR A 390 -17.24 -12.96 9.31
C TYR A 390 -18.39 -11.94 9.22
N PHE A 391 -19.41 -12.19 8.38
CA PHE A 391 -20.57 -11.30 8.28
C PHE A 391 -21.34 -11.13 9.60
N PRO A 392 -21.92 -12.20 10.21
CA PRO A 392 -22.66 -12.05 11.45
C PRO A 392 -21.75 -11.54 12.58
N TYR A 393 -20.49 -11.96 12.63
CA TYR A 393 -19.53 -11.44 13.61
C TYR A 393 -19.40 -9.91 13.51
N ALA A 394 -19.15 -9.37 12.32
CA ALA A 394 -19.03 -7.93 12.09
C ALA A 394 -20.35 -7.18 12.33
N PHE A 395 -21.47 -7.75 11.88
CA PHE A 395 -22.81 -7.19 12.05
C PHE A 395 -23.16 -7.03 13.53
N TYR A 396 -23.05 -8.09 14.33
CA TYR A 396 -23.43 -8.05 15.75
C TYR A 396 -22.48 -7.22 16.62
N VAL A 397 -21.17 -7.18 16.30
CA VAL A 397 -20.20 -6.35 17.04
C VAL A 397 -20.53 -4.86 16.91
N GLU A 398 -20.96 -4.41 15.74
CA GLU A 398 -21.35 -3.01 15.56
C GLU A 398 -22.74 -2.71 16.10
N GLU A 399 -23.74 -3.51 15.73
CA GLU A 399 -25.15 -3.21 16.04
C GLU A 399 -25.49 -3.38 17.53
N TYR A 400 -24.90 -4.39 18.20
CA TYR A 400 -25.28 -4.74 19.57
C TYR A 400 -24.21 -4.44 20.61
N VAL A 401 -22.93 -4.45 20.23
CA VAL A 401 -21.82 -4.16 21.16
C VAL A 401 -21.39 -2.69 21.07
N GLY A 402 -21.83 -1.95 20.05
CA GLY A 402 -21.51 -0.53 19.86
C GLY A 402 -20.02 -0.28 19.61
N ARG A 403 -19.28 -1.29 19.17
CA ARG A 403 -17.85 -1.19 18.84
C ARG A 403 -17.67 -1.32 17.34
N GLN A 404 -16.78 -0.51 16.76
CA GLN A 404 -16.42 -0.70 15.36
C GLN A 404 -15.82 -2.08 15.17
N SER A 405 -16.50 -2.90 14.36
CA SER A 405 -15.93 -4.17 13.94
C SER A 405 -14.87 -3.88 12.87
N PHE A 406 -13.84 -4.74 12.78
CA PHE A 406 -12.87 -4.61 11.70
C PHE A 406 -13.60 -4.87 10.38
N LYS A 407 -14.06 -3.82 9.68
CA LYS A 407 -14.61 -3.85 8.32
C LYS A 407 -13.61 -3.18 7.38
N ILE A 408 -13.38 -3.81 6.24
CA ILE A 408 -12.64 -3.18 5.15
C ILE A 408 -13.71 -2.55 4.26
N ASP A 409 -14.08 -1.30 4.48
CA ASP A 409 -15.02 -0.60 3.59
C ASP A 409 -14.28 0.00 2.38
N PRO A 410 -14.86 -0.08 1.16
CA PRO A 410 -16.18 -0.61 0.84
C PRO A 410 -16.22 -2.13 0.60
N LEU A 411 -15.13 -2.89 0.76
CA LEU A 411 -15.09 -4.34 0.48
C LEU A 411 -16.16 -5.13 1.26
N PHE A 412 -16.42 -4.80 2.52
CA PHE A 412 -17.51 -5.41 3.31
C PHE A 412 -18.86 -5.15 2.64
N ASN A 413 -19.13 -3.91 2.25
CA ASN A 413 -20.36 -3.52 1.54
C ASN A 413 -20.44 -4.10 0.12
N VAL A 414 -19.32 -4.30 -0.57
CA VAL A 414 -19.28 -4.99 -1.88
C VAL A 414 -19.57 -6.48 -1.74
N LEU A 415 -19.08 -7.11 -0.67
CA LEU A 415 -19.21 -8.54 -0.46
C LEU A 415 -20.58 -8.92 0.12
N TYR A 416 -21.14 -8.09 0.99
CA TYR A 416 -22.38 -8.38 1.72
C TYR A 416 -23.52 -7.41 1.40
N GLY A 417 -23.31 -6.32 0.67
CA GLY A 417 -24.33 -5.30 0.44
C GLY A 417 -24.68 -4.49 1.68
N THR A 418 -25.17 -3.26 1.45
CA THR A 418 -25.57 -2.31 2.50
C THR A 418 -26.97 -2.58 3.04
N GLU A 419 -27.87 -3.11 2.21
CA GLU A 419 -29.24 -3.44 2.61
C GLU A 419 -29.33 -4.76 3.40
N PHE A 420 -30.35 -4.88 4.25
CA PHE A 420 -30.60 -6.08 5.06
C PHE A 420 -30.79 -7.34 4.18
N ASP A 421 -31.50 -7.21 3.05
CA ASP A 421 -31.75 -8.28 2.08
C ASP A 421 -31.07 -8.03 0.72
N SER A 422 -29.74 -7.91 0.74
CA SER A 422 -28.97 -7.59 -0.45
C SER A 422 -28.82 -8.76 -1.43
N VAL A 423 -28.67 -8.43 -2.73
CA VAL A 423 -28.38 -9.43 -3.78
C VAL A 423 -27.06 -10.16 -3.51
N GLN A 424 -26.08 -9.46 -2.93
CA GLN A 424 -24.77 -10.01 -2.57
C GLN A 424 -24.89 -11.18 -1.60
N ARG A 425 -25.72 -11.04 -0.54
CA ARG A 425 -25.98 -12.10 0.44
C ARG A 425 -26.66 -13.30 -0.20
N LYS A 426 -27.62 -13.07 -1.10
CA LYS A 426 -28.27 -14.14 -1.88
C LYS A 426 -27.27 -14.89 -2.76
N VAL A 427 -26.36 -14.18 -3.43
CA VAL A 427 -25.28 -14.77 -4.24
C VAL A 427 -24.34 -15.61 -3.36
N LEU A 428 -23.96 -15.12 -2.18
CA LEU A 428 -23.13 -15.88 -1.24
C LEU A 428 -23.83 -17.16 -0.75
N GLY A 429 -25.13 -17.09 -0.47
CA GLY A 429 -25.98 -18.24 -0.17
C GLY A 429 -25.99 -19.28 -1.28
N LEU A 430 -26.18 -18.84 -2.53
CA LEU A 430 -26.14 -19.70 -3.71
C LEU A 430 -24.78 -20.35 -3.91
N VAL A 431 -23.70 -19.57 -3.87
CA VAL A 431 -22.33 -20.05 -4.10
C VAL A 431 -21.93 -21.08 -3.03
N THR A 432 -22.23 -20.79 -1.77
CA THR A 432 -21.89 -21.68 -0.65
C THR A 432 -22.74 -22.95 -0.67
N GLY A 433 -24.05 -22.83 -0.89
CA GLY A 433 -24.95 -23.97 -1.06
C GLY A 433 -24.56 -24.86 -2.25
N ALA A 434 -24.26 -24.26 -3.41
CA ALA A 434 -23.81 -24.99 -4.60
C ALA A 434 -22.46 -25.68 -4.39
N ALA A 435 -21.50 -25.05 -3.69
CA ALA A 435 -20.23 -25.67 -3.34
C ALA A 435 -20.40 -26.89 -2.43
N CYS A 436 -21.32 -26.80 -1.45
CA CYS A 436 -21.69 -27.93 -0.60
C CYS A 436 -22.30 -29.07 -1.43
N LEU A 437 -23.33 -28.79 -2.23
CA LEU A 437 -23.99 -29.81 -3.06
C LEU A 437 -23.06 -30.43 -4.11
N PHE A 438 -22.18 -29.64 -4.72
CA PHE A 438 -21.16 -30.17 -5.64
C PHE A 438 -20.21 -31.13 -4.93
N THR A 439 -19.82 -30.81 -3.71
CA THR A 439 -18.96 -31.68 -2.89
C THR A 439 -19.71 -32.96 -2.49
N VAL A 440 -20.98 -32.85 -2.09
CA VAL A 440 -21.86 -34.00 -1.82
C VAL A 440 -21.96 -34.91 -3.05
N TRP A 441 -22.23 -34.34 -4.23
CA TRP A 441 -22.27 -35.08 -5.49
C TRP A 441 -20.94 -35.77 -5.82
N ALA A 442 -19.82 -35.08 -5.64
CA ALA A 442 -18.50 -35.64 -5.89
C ALA A 442 -18.19 -36.82 -4.95
N ILE A 443 -18.55 -36.70 -3.67
CA ILE A 443 -18.43 -37.80 -2.69
C ILE A 443 -19.36 -38.96 -3.07
N ALA A 444 -20.61 -38.68 -3.41
CA ALA A 444 -21.58 -39.70 -3.76
C ALA A 444 -21.14 -40.47 -5.02
N ARG A 445 -20.54 -39.80 -6.02
CA ARG A 445 -19.91 -40.46 -7.18
C ARG A 445 -18.67 -41.26 -6.81
N TRP A 446 -17.85 -40.77 -5.89
CA TRP A 446 -16.70 -41.52 -5.38
C TRP A 446 -17.16 -42.82 -4.71
N LEU A 447 -18.22 -42.75 -3.90
CA LEU A 447 -18.87 -43.93 -3.30
C LEU A 447 -19.46 -44.88 -4.35
N ASP A 448 -19.56 -44.52 -5.63
CA ASP A 448 -19.98 -45.41 -6.72
C ASP A 448 -18.82 -45.99 -7.55
N CYS A 449 -17.62 -45.39 -7.54
CA CYS A 449 -16.49 -45.82 -8.39
C CYS A 449 -15.70 -47.04 -7.85
N ARG A 450 -15.08 -47.82 -8.75
CA ARG A 450 -14.25 -49.01 -8.43
C ARG A 450 -12.90 -48.62 -7.78
N PRO A 451 -12.30 -49.51 -6.97
CA PRO A 451 -11.05 -49.22 -6.26
C PRO A 451 -9.88 -48.93 -7.19
N PHE A 452 -8.99 -48.08 -6.69
CA PHE A 452 -7.77 -47.55 -7.29
C PHE A 452 -6.87 -48.67 -7.86
N THR A 453 -6.79 -48.82 -9.18
CA THR A 453 -5.76 -49.64 -9.84
C THR A 453 -4.41 -48.90 -9.82
N PRO A 454 -3.30 -49.57 -9.46
CA PRO A 454 -1.98 -48.94 -9.49
C PRO A 454 -1.49 -48.81 -10.94
N LEU A 455 -1.09 -47.60 -11.32
CA LEU A 455 -0.54 -47.31 -12.65
C LEU A 455 0.85 -47.94 -12.84
N ARG A 456 1.05 -48.33 -14.11
CA ARG A 456 2.11 -49.11 -14.73
C ARG A 456 3.56 -48.67 -14.44
N SER A 457 4.44 -49.59 -14.82
CA SER A 457 5.84 -49.80 -14.46
C SER A 457 6.84 -48.69 -14.80
N ARG A 458 7.89 -48.71 -13.98
CA ARG A 458 9.11 -47.89 -13.88
C ARG A 458 10.02 -47.80 -15.12
N ALA A 459 9.58 -48.24 -16.31
CA ALA A 459 10.48 -48.44 -17.45
C ALA A 459 10.79 -47.15 -18.24
N GLU A 460 9.85 -46.21 -18.34
CA GLU A 460 10.04 -44.99 -19.17
C GLU A 460 10.84 -43.88 -18.46
N SER A 461 11.12 -44.03 -17.17
CA SER A 461 11.79 -42.97 -16.37
C SER A 461 13.32 -42.96 -16.51
N ARG A 462 13.91 -43.94 -17.20
CA ARG A 462 15.37 -44.08 -17.31
C ARG A 462 15.97 -43.29 -18.48
N ALA A 463 15.19 -42.99 -19.53
CA ALA A 463 15.65 -42.24 -20.70
C ALA A 463 15.75 -40.72 -20.48
N ALA A 464 15.08 -40.15 -19.47
CA ALA A 464 15.02 -38.69 -19.24
C ALA A 464 16.13 -38.11 -18.33
N ARG A 465 17.22 -38.86 -18.08
CA ARG A 465 18.30 -38.50 -17.12
C ARG A 465 19.59 -37.94 -17.76
N SER A 466 19.59 -37.56 -19.03
CA SER A 466 20.83 -37.34 -19.81
C SER A 466 21.23 -35.92 -20.24
N GLU A 467 20.76 -34.85 -19.62
CA GLU A 467 21.32 -33.48 -19.82
C GLU A 467 20.99 -32.70 -18.56
N LEU A 468 21.79 -31.75 -18.01
CA LEU A 468 21.60 -30.91 -16.77
C LEU A 468 21.73 -29.40 -17.00
N ALA A 469 21.05 -28.86 -18.01
CA ALA A 469 21.04 -27.44 -18.35
C ALA A 469 19.82 -26.67 -17.79
N LEU A 470 20.09 -25.52 -17.13
CA LEU A 470 19.11 -24.44 -16.86
C LEU A 470 18.59 -23.88 -18.18
N ARG A 471 17.29 -23.69 -18.36
CA ARG A 471 16.76 -23.07 -19.59
C ARG A 471 16.68 -21.54 -19.40
N PHE A 472 16.95 -20.79 -20.47
CA PHE A 472 16.75 -19.34 -20.54
C PHE A 472 15.66 -19.08 -21.57
N GLU A 473 14.41 -18.95 -21.12
CA GLU A 473 13.26 -18.76 -22.01
C GLU A 473 12.78 -17.29 -21.96
N PHE A 474 13.58 -16.37 -22.50
CA PHE A 474 13.11 -14.99 -22.75
C PHE A 474 12.24 -14.91 -24.00
N HIS A 475 11.26 -14.02 -23.96
CA HIS A 475 10.32 -13.82 -25.07
C HIS A 475 10.80 -12.72 -26.01
N ALA A 476 10.64 -12.94 -27.32
CA ALA A 476 10.95 -11.94 -28.33
C ALA A 476 9.81 -10.90 -28.39
N LEU A 477 10.16 -9.62 -28.34
CA LEU A 477 9.18 -8.52 -28.39
C LEU A 477 8.84 -8.12 -29.84
N GLY A 478 9.84 -8.12 -30.73
CA GLY A 478 9.70 -7.62 -32.10
C GLY A 478 9.23 -6.17 -32.18
N LYS A 479 8.85 -5.71 -33.39
CA LYS A 479 8.30 -4.35 -33.60
C LYS A 479 7.02 -4.10 -32.80
N ARG A 480 6.18 -5.13 -32.63
CA ARG A 480 4.92 -5.05 -31.89
C ARG A 480 5.12 -4.71 -30.43
N GLY A 481 6.08 -5.36 -29.76
CA GLY A 481 6.37 -5.05 -28.35
C GLY A 481 6.88 -3.61 -28.16
N ALA A 482 7.71 -3.10 -29.07
CA ALA A 482 8.17 -1.71 -29.04
C ALA A 482 7.01 -0.70 -29.20
N LEU A 483 6.12 -0.94 -30.17
CA LEU A 483 4.92 -0.10 -30.37
C LEU A 483 3.99 -0.12 -29.15
N LEU A 484 3.81 -1.28 -28.51
CA LEU A 484 3.02 -1.38 -27.27
C LEU A 484 3.68 -0.64 -26.11
N GLY A 485 5.02 -0.70 -25.98
CA GLY A 485 5.76 0.09 -25.00
C GLY A 485 5.59 1.59 -25.21
N LEU A 486 5.65 2.05 -26.47
CA LEU A 486 5.40 3.45 -26.81
C LEU A 486 3.95 3.85 -26.51
N ALA A 487 2.97 3.01 -26.83
CA ALA A 487 1.57 3.27 -26.50
C ALA A 487 1.36 3.39 -24.98
N VAL A 488 1.97 2.50 -24.19
CA VAL A 488 1.93 2.58 -22.73
C VAL A 488 2.56 3.88 -22.23
N PHE A 489 3.72 4.27 -22.76
CA PHE A 489 4.37 5.54 -22.42
C PHE A 489 3.43 6.72 -22.66
N LEU A 490 2.82 6.81 -23.85
CA LEU A 490 1.91 7.90 -24.21
C LEU A 490 0.63 7.93 -23.37
N VAL A 491 0.14 6.78 -22.90
CA VAL A 491 -1.04 6.69 -22.02
C VAL A 491 -0.70 7.10 -20.58
N VAL A 492 0.49 6.77 -20.08
CA VAL A 492 0.91 7.11 -18.71
C VAL A 492 1.37 8.56 -18.61
N LEU A 493 1.97 9.13 -19.67
CA LEU A 493 2.56 10.46 -19.64
C LEU A 493 1.63 11.56 -19.10
N PRO A 494 0.34 11.67 -19.52
CA PRO A 494 -0.57 12.66 -18.96
C PRO A 494 -0.72 12.58 -17.43
N THR A 495 -0.68 11.37 -16.86
CA THR A 495 -0.79 11.18 -15.40
C THR A 495 0.39 11.75 -14.62
N ARG A 496 1.52 12.00 -15.28
CA ARG A 496 2.70 12.65 -14.70
C ARG A 496 2.77 14.14 -15.01
N LEU A 497 2.11 14.60 -16.09
CA LEU A 497 2.17 16.00 -16.53
C LEU A 497 1.04 16.88 -15.97
N ILE A 498 -0.14 16.32 -15.69
CA ILE A 498 -1.28 17.10 -15.18
C ILE A 498 -0.92 17.71 -13.82
N GLY A 499 -0.91 19.04 -13.72
CA GLY A 499 -0.61 19.78 -12.49
C GLY A 499 0.88 19.85 -12.13
N LEU A 500 1.80 19.52 -13.05
CA LEU A 500 3.24 19.41 -12.76
C LEU A 500 3.88 20.71 -12.24
N SER A 501 3.33 21.86 -12.62
CA SER A 501 3.78 23.18 -12.15
C SER A 501 3.42 23.45 -10.68
N SER A 502 2.52 22.65 -10.09
CA SER A 502 2.14 22.77 -8.67
C SER A 502 2.87 21.73 -7.84
N PRO A 503 3.42 22.10 -6.67
CA PRO A 503 3.52 23.46 -6.10
C PRO A 503 4.59 24.32 -6.82
N PRO A 504 4.47 25.65 -6.85
CA PRO A 504 5.35 26.53 -7.64
C PRO A 504 6.83 26.53 -7.19
N GLY A 505 7.11 26.49 -5.89
CA GLY A 505 8.47 26.58 -5.34
C GLY A 505 9.38 25.36 -5.58
N MET A 506 10.66 25.56 -5.24
CA MET A 506 11.67 24.49 -5.22
C MET A 506 11.62 23.78 -3.87
N GLN A 507 11.14 22.54 -3.86
CA GLN A 507 10.81 21.85 -2.61
C GLN A 507 11.88 20.83 -2.21
N PHE A 508 12.09 20.73 -0.89
CA PHE A 508 12.99 19.85 -0.13
C PHE A 508 14.23 20.56 0.46
N ASP A 509 14.48 20.32 1.75
CA ASP A 509 15.40 21.04 2.65
C ASP A 509 16.87 20.57 2.59
N GLU A 510 17.14 19.35 2.10
CA GLU A 510 18.52 18.85 2.00
C GLU A 510 19.22 19.23 0.69
N VAL A 511 18.49 19.35 -0.44
CA VAL A 511 19.10 19.45 -1.77
C VAL A 511 18.21 20.17 -2.82
N TYR A 512 18.63 21.38 -3.26
CA TYR A 512 17.94 22.19 -4.27
C TYR A 512 18.42 21.90 -5.71
N HIS A 513 17.92 20.83 -6.33
CA HIS A 513 18.31 20.45 -7.70
C HIS A 513 17.85 21.46 -8.78
N GLY A 514 16.72 22.14 -8.58
CA GLY A 514 16.23 23.17 -9.49
C GLY A 514 17.17 24.38 -9.57
N ARG A 515 17.71 24.81 -8.43
CA ARG A 515 18.74 25.85 -8.35
C ARG A 515 20.00 25.46 -9.12
N ALA A 516 20.51 24.25 -8.89
CA ALA A 516 21.70 23.76 -9.59
C ALA A 516 21.51 23.71 -11.11
N ALA A 517 20.30 23.44 -11.59
CA ALA A 517 19.97 23.51 -13.02
C ALA A 517 20.03 24.95 -13.57
N GLY A 518 19.59 25.94 -12.79
CA GLY A 518 19.75 27.37 -13.10
C GLY A 518 21.22 27.79 -13.16
N GLU A 519 22.03 27.37 -12.19
CA GLU A 519 23.47 27.65 -12.14
C GLU A 519 24.21 27.08 -13.37
N TYR A 520 23.81 25.90 -13.87
CA TYR A 520 24.33 25.37 -15.13
C TYR A 520 24.01 26.25 -16.35
N ILE A 521 22.81 26.82 -16.42
CA ILE A 521 22.41 27.72 -17.52
C ILE A 521 23.21 29.03 -17.46
N ALA A 522 23.44 29.54 -16.24
CA ALA A 522 24.20 30.75 -16.00
C ALA A 522 25.72 30.55 -16.10
N GLY A 523 26.21 29.32 -16.26
CA GLY A 523 27.65 29.03 -16.31
C GLY A 523 28.36 29.30 -14.99
N LYS A 524 27.71 28.99 -13.86
CA LYS A 524 28.25 29.17 -12.51
C LYS A 524 28.68 27.86 -11.88
N GLU A 525 29.48 27.96 -10.81
CA GLU A 525 29.70 26.85 -9.88
C GLU A 525 28.38 26.40 -9.28
N ILE A 526 28.17 25.09 -9.21
CA ILE A 526 26.92 24.53 -8.71
C ILE A 526 26.95 24.42 -7.18
N PHE A 527 25.84 24.80 -6.55
CA PHE A 527 25.61 24.62 -5.13
C PHE A 527 25.58 23.13 -4.76
N GLU A 528 24.85 22.36 -5.55
CA GLU A 528 24.68 20.92 -5.31
C GLU A 528 25.81 20.13 -5.95
N TYR A 529 26.96 20.06 -5.29
CA TYR A 529 28.10 19.29 -5.77
C TYR A 529 28.09 17.83 -5.27
N THR A 530 27.21 17.47 -4.33
CA THR A 530 27.26 16.18 -3.62
C THR A 530 26.76 14.99 -4.45
N HIS A 531 26.10 15.27 -5.59
CA HIS A 531 25.69 14.25 -6.57
C HIS A 531 26.25 14.51 -7.97
N PRO A 532 26.41 13.44 -8.76
CA PRO A 532 26.81 13.54 -10.17
C PRO A 532 25.86 14.41 -11.03
N PRO A 533 26.35 14.94 -12.16
CA PRO A 533 25.71 16.08 -12.85
C PRO A 533 24.51 15.77 -13.75
N LEU A 534 24.40 14.57 -14.34
CA LEU A 534 23.49 14.31 -15.47
C LEU A 534 22.02 14.70 -15.24
N ALA A 535 21.48 14.42 -14.06
CA ALA A 535 20.08 14.73 -13.78
C ALA A 535 19.83 16.24 -13.79
N LYS A 536 20.78 17.01 -13.24
CA LYS A 536 20.75 18.48 -13.19
C LYS A 536 20.96 19.08 -14.58
N GLU A 537 21.83 18.49 -15.41
CA GLU A 537 22.00 18.90 -16.80
C GLU A 537 20.71 18.72 -17.62
N LEU A 538 19.99 17.61 -17.43
CA LEU A 538 18.71 17.38 -18.11
C LEU A 538 17.63 18.37 -17.64
N MET A 539 17.62 18.72 -16.36
CA MET A 539 16.77 19.80 -15.85
C MET A 539 17.15 21.14 -16.47
N ALA A 540 18.44 21.47 -16.57
CA ALA A 540 18.94 22.71 -17.15
C ALA A 540 18.55 22.86 -18.63
N ILE A 541 18.68 21.78 -19.42
CA ILE A 541 18.24 21.75 -20.83
C ILE A 541 16.73 22.03 -20.92
N SER A 542 15.94 21.41 -20.05
CA SER A 542 14.48 21.58 -20.04
C SER A 542 14.07 22.97 -19.60
N LEU A 543 14.73 23.52 -18.57
CA LEU A 543 14.52 24.90 -18.12
C LEU A 543 14.83 25.88 -19.27
N GLY A 544 16.02 25.77 -19.88
CA GLY A 544 16.42 26.66 -20.98
C GLY A 544 15.56 26.59 -22.25
N THR A 545 14.80 25.51 -22.46
CA THR A 545 13.98 25.32 -23.67
C THR A 545 12.47 25.45 -23.44
N MET A 546 11.99 25.21 -22.22
CA MET A 546 10.56 25.10 -21.92
C MET A 546 10.07 26.08 -20.87
N SER A 547 10.95 26.65 -20.03
CA SER A 547 10.56 27.70 -19.10
C SER A 547 10.99 29.07 -19.64
N SER A 548 10.01 29.80 -20.14
CA SER A 548 10.11 31.23 -20.43
C SER A 548 9.00 31.92 -19.68
N ALA A 549 9.28 33.08 -19.06
CA ALA A 549 8.20 33.92 -18.58
C ALA A 549 7.35 34.35 -19.78
N ARG A 550 6.03 34.13 -19.67
CA ARG A 550 5.11 34.44 -20.76
C ARG A 550 4.32 35.68 -20.38
N VAL A 551 4.41 36.67 -21.24
CA VAL A 551 3.68 37.92 -21.10
C VAL A 551 2.34 37.76 -21.81
N THR A 552 1.25 37.83 -21.05
CA THR A 552 -0.10 37.94 -21.57
C THR A 552 -0.60 39.36 -21.36
N GLN A 553 -1.09 40.00 -22.42
CA GLN A 553 -1.70 41.33 -22.29
C GLN A 553 -3.01 41.22 -21.52
N GLY A 554 -3.10 41.99 -20.43
CA GLY A 554 -4.27 42.08 -19.57
C GLY A 554 -5.19 43.26 -19.89
N ALA A 555 -6.14 43.47 -19.00
CA ALA A 555 -7.21 44.45 -19.15
C ALA A 555 -6.75 45.91 -19.02
N LYS A 556 -7.66 46.86 -19.31
CA LYS A 556 -7.47 48.28 -18.97
C LYS A 556 -7.38 48.43 -17.45
N LEU A 557 -6.56 49.38 -16.99
CA LEU A 557 -6.42 49.67 -15.57
C LEU A 557 -7.74 50.23 -14.98
N PRO A 558 -8.11 49.83 -13.75
CA PRO A 558 -9.13 50.50 -12.96
C PRO A 558 -8.79 51.98 -12.74
N ALA A 559 -9.81 52.82 -12.59
CA ALA A 559 -9.63 54.24 -12.34
C ALA A 559 -8.80 54.48 -11.06
N GLY A 560 -7.82 55.38 -11.12
CA GLY A 560 -6.91 55.73 -10.02
C GLY A 560 -5.71 54.78 -9.84
N MET A 561 -5.69 53.61 -10.49
CA MET A 561 -4.58 52.64 -10.33
C MET A 561 -3.32 53.05 -11.11
N SER A 562 -3.45 53.83 -12.19
CA SER A 562 -2.33 54.30 -13.03
C SER A 562 -1.38 55.27 -12.33
N GLU A 563 -1.71 55.71 -11.11
CA GLU A 563 -0.89 56.63 -10.31
C GLU A 563 0.25 55.92 -9.56
N GLY A 564 0.35 54.59 -9.63
CA GLY A 564 1.42 53.80 -9.01
C GLY A 564 1.24 53.53 -7.51
N LEU A 565 0.19 54.06 -6.88
CA LEU A 565 -0.14 53.84 -5.47
C LEU A 565 -0.91 52.53 -5.30
N VAL A 566 -0.20 51.41 -5.41
CA VAL A 566 -0.79 50.07 -5.36
C VAL A 566 -0.04 49.21 -4.34
N ALA A 567 -0.79 48.46 -3.54
CA ALA A 567 -0.25 47.51 -2.57
C ALA A 567 -1.03 46.20 -2.59
N THR A 568 -0.39 45.13 -2.12
CA THR A 568 -0.99 43.80 -2.05
C THR A 568 -0.53 43.05 -0.80
N ASP A 569 -1.37 42.16 -0.30
CA ASP A 569 -0.98 41.09 0.63
C ASP A 569 -0.83 39.73 -0.06
N GLY A 570 -0.93 39.71 -1.40
CA GLY A 570 -0.89 38.54 -2.26
C GLY A 570 -2.25 37.87 -2.50
N ARG A 571 -3.29 38.15 -1.69
CA ARG A 571 -4.67 37.64 -1.89
C ARG A 571 -5.62 38.71 -2.40
N GLY A 572 -5.37 39.97 -2.05
CA GLY A 572 -6.09 41.13 -2.53
C GLY A 572 -5.14 42.23 -2.99
N VAL A 573 -5.70 43.22 -3.66
CA VAL A 573 -4.99 44.42 -4.11
C VAL A 573 -5.75 45.65 -3.67
N SER A 574 -5.01 46.65 -3.22
CA SER A 574 -5.58 47.97 -2.91
C SER A 574 -4.81 49.03 -3.66
N TRP A 575 -5.54 50.01 -4.17
CA TRP A 575 -4.96 51.16 -4.83
C TRP A 575 -5.62 52.45 -4.38
N ALA A 576 -4.86 53.54 -4.40
CA ALA A 576 -5.34 54.82 -3.94
C ALA A 576 -5.32 55.85 -5.07
N SER A 577 -6.37 56.67 -5.16
CA SER A 577 -6.44 57.81 -6.07
C SER A 577 -6.02 59.08 -5.33
N SER A 578 -5.14 59.88 -5.92
CA SER A 578 -4.70 61.18 -5.41
C SER A 578 -5.73 62.31 -5.61
N SER A 579 -6.75 62.07 -6.43
CA SER A 579 -7.82 63.05 -6.68
C SER A 579 -8.80 63.17 -5.49
N GLY A 580 -9.33 64.38 -5.24
CA GLY A 580 -10.48 64.58 -4.32
C GLY A 580 -10.24 64.40 -2.82
N GLY A 581 -9.00 64.44 -2.33
CA GLY A 581 -8.68 64.24 -0.90
C GLY A 581 -8.27 62.80 -0.54
N GLY A 582 -8.05 61.95 -1.54
CA GLY A 582 -7.52 60.60 -1.39
C GLY A 582 -8.60 59.57 -1.10
N SER A 583 -8.81 58.62 -2.01
CA SER A 583 -9.71 57.48 -1.79
C SER A 583 -8.96 56.17 -1.97
N LEU A 584 -9.11 55.26 -1.02
CA LEU A 584 -8.59 53.90 -1.07
C LEU A 584 -9.66 52.96 -1.62
N THR A 585 -9.32 52.22 -2.68
CA THR A 585 -10.17 51.16 -3.21
C THR A 585 -9.46 49.83 -3.02
N SER A 586 -10.18 48.83 -2.51
CA SER A 586 -9.69 47.45 -2.42
C SER A 586 -10.39 46.58 -3.47
N GLY A 587 -9.72 45.54 -3.93
CA GLY A 587 -10.22 44.63 -4.95
C GLY A 587 -9.55 43.26 -4.88
N ILE A 588 -10.02 42.36 -5.75
CA ILE A 588 -9.55 40.99 -5.88
C ILE A 588 -9.19 40.74 -7.34
N PHE A 589 -8.12 39.98 -7.57
CA PHE A 589 -7.73 39.56 -8.91
C PHE A 589 -8.71 38.51 -9.47
N ASP A 590 -9.26 38.77 -10.65
CA ASP A 590 -10.10 37.83 -11.39
C ASP A 590 -9.26 37.01 -12.39
N GLY A 591 -9.79 35.86 -12.81
CA GLY A 591 -9.09 34.84 -13.60
C GLY A 591 -8.63 35.27 -14.99
N ASP A 592 -9.11 36.43 -15.48
CA ASP A 592 -8.87 36.96 -16.82
C ASP A 592 -7.85 38.12 -16.85
N CYS A 593 -6.88 38.15 -15.93
CA CYS A 593 -5.90 39.24 -15.85
C CYS A 593 -6.57 40.62 -15.67
N SER A 594 -7.52 40.68 -14.74
CA SER A 594 -8.31 41.88 -14.42
C SER A 594 -8.51 41.99 -12.90
N VAL A 595 -8.91 43.17 -12.43
CA VAL A 595 -9.16 43.45 -11.01
C VAL A 595 -10.62 43.82 -10.83
N ALA A 596 -11.31 43.11 -9.94
CA ALA A 596 -12.66 43.43 -9.52
C ALA A 596 -12.61 44.24 -8.22
N SER A 597 -13.20 45.43 -8.20
CA SER A 597 -13.31 46.25 -6.99
C SER A 597 -14.25 45.61 -5.97
N ARG A 598 -13.91 45.71 -4.68
CA ARG A 598 -14.68 45.17 -3.57
C ARG A 598 -15.12 46.31 -2.65
N GLY A 599 -16.42 46.56 -2.61
CA GLY A 599 -17.00 47.63 -1.80
C GLY A 599 -16.84 49.03 -2.41
N GLU A 600 -17.30 50.03 -1.68
CA GLU A 600 -17.17 51.44 -2.05
C GLU A 600 -15.79 52.00 -1.64
N PRO A 601 -15.21 52.95 -2.39
CA PRO A 601 -13.96 53.60 -2.03
C PRO A 601 -14.02 54.29 -0.66
N VAL A 602 -12.98 54.10 0.15
CA VAL A 602 -12.85 54.67 1.49
C VAL A 602 -12.13 56.01 1.40
N SER A 603 -12.72 57.08 1.93
CA SER A 603 -12.04 58.37 2.02
C SER A 603 -10.95 58.33 3.10
N LEU A 604 -9.69 58.54 2.71
CA LEU A 604 -8.56 58.57 3.65
C LEU A 604 -8.40 59.94 4.31
N GLY A 605 -8.96 60.99 3.70
CA GLY A 605 -8.81 62.38 4.17
C GLY A 605 -7.37 62.90 4.15
N LEU A 606 -6.53 62.32 3.29
CA LEU A 606 -5.15 62.70 2.99
C LEU A 606 -4.87 62.31 1.54
N ARG A 607 -4.02 63.05 0.83
CA ARG A 607 -3.56 62.68 -0.51
C ARG A 607 -2.42 61.66 -0.39
N PRO A 608 -2.63 60.39 -0.72
CA PRO A 608 -1.64 59.34 -0.49
C PRO A 608 -0.44 59.51 -1.42
N THR A 609 0.75 59.27 -0.89
CA THR A 609 2.05 59.24 -1.58
C THR A 609 2.75 57.90 -1.42
N ALA A 610 2.36 57.08 -0.44
CA ALA A 610 2.86 55.73 -0.22
C ALA A 610 1.76 54.82 0.34
N LEU A 611 1.83 53.52 0.01
CA LEU A 611 0.83 52.52 0.39
C LEU A 611 1.50 51.18 0.71
N VAL A 612 1.03 50.48 1.75
CA VAL A 612 1.41 49.09 2.05
C VAL A 612 0.21 48.32 2.61
N GLN A 613 0.00 47.09 2.13
CA GLN A 613 -1.14 46.24 2.53
C GLN A 613 -0.65 45.03 3.34
N THR A 614 -1.37 44.72 4.41
CA THR A 614 -1.17 43.55 5.27
C THR A 614 -2.43 42.69 5.25
N ALA A 615 -2.36 41.46 5.78
CA ALA A 615 -3.51 40.56 5.87
C ALA A 615 -4.68 41.10 6.72
N VAL A 616 -4.43 42.13 7.54
CA VAL A 616 -5.42 42.73 8.45
C VAL A 616 -5.84 44.14 8.03
N GLY A 617 -5.20 44.77 7.04
CA GLY A 617 -5.56 46.13 6.61
C GLY A 617 -4.48 46.83 5.79
N VAL A 618 -4.77 48.07 5.38
CA VAL A 618 -3.92 48.89 4.49
C VAL A 618 -3.42 50.13 5.23
N PHE A 619 -2.10 50.32 5.22
CA PHE A 619 -1.44 51.53 5.71
C PHE A 619 -1.20 52.48 4.54
N ALA A 620 -1.69 53.71 4.65
CA ALA A 620 -1.52 54.77 3.67
C ALA A 620 -0.85 55.98 4.31
N GLY A 621 0.07 56.60 3.59
CA GLY A 621 0.80 57.78 4.02
C GLY A 621 0.77 58.84 2.95
N GLY A 622 0.72 60.11 3.35
CA GLY A 622 0.72 61.21 2.40
C GLY A 622 0.45 62.57 3.01
N VAL A 623 -0.16 63.46 2.23
CA VAL A 623 -0.29 64.88 2.57
C VAL A 623 -1.73 65.22 2.92
N ASP A 624 -1.98 65.67 4.15
CA ASP A 624 -3.26 66.23 4.56
C ASP A 624 -3.22 67.77 4.60
N GLY A 625 -4.24 68.40 5.17
CA GLY A 625 -4.35 69.86 5.27
C GLY A 625 -3.37 70.53 6.26
N SER A 626 -2.73 69.77 7.15
CA SER A 626 -1.73 70.23 8.14
C SER A 626 -0.28 69.99 7.71
N GLY A 627 -0.06 69.11 6.72
CA GLY A 627 1.25 68.75 6.20
C GLY A 627 1.72 67.43 6.82
N GLY A 628 1.77 66.35 6.02
CA GLY A 628 2.28 65.02 6.39
C GLY A 628 1.41 64.23 7.39
N SER A 629 0.78 63.14 6.94
CA SER A 629 -0.03 62.24 7.79
C SER A 629 0.00 60.78 7.30
N VAL A 630 -0.11 59.83 8.24
CA VAL A 630 -0.32 58.40 7.97
C VAL A 630 -1.62 57.90 8.60
N ALA A 631 -2.30 56.99 7.92
CA ALA A 631 -3.55 56.39 8.37
C ALA A 631 -3.54 54.87 8.15
N TRP A 632 -4.12 54.12 9.09
CA TRP A 632 -4.37 52.69 8.94
C TRP A 632 -5.86 52.43 8.69
N ALA A 633 -6.17 51.73 7.61
CA ALA A 633 -7.53 51.37 7.23
C ALA A 633 -7.75 49.84 7.34
N VAL A 634 -8.80 49.44 8.07
CA VAL A 634 -9.22 48.06 8.28
C VAL A 634 -10.70 47.95 7.95
N ASP A 635 -11.11 46.91 7.21
CA ASP A 635 -12.50 46.65 6.84
C ASP A 635 -13.28 47.85 6.25
N GLY A 636 -12.58 48.70 5.51
CA GLY A 636 -13.21 49.86 4.86
C GLY A 636 -13.36 51.08 5.76
N ALA A 637 -12.78 51.09 6.96
CA ALA A 637 -12.78 52.21 7.89
C ALA A 637 -11.36 52.59 8.32
N VAL A 638 -11.11 53.88 8.54
CA VAL A 638 -9.84 54.34 9.11
C VAL A 638 -9.85 54.08 10.61
N GLU A 639 -8.95 53.23 11.11
CA GLU A 639 -8.83 52.91 12.54
C GLU A 639 -8.12 54.01 13.32
N TRP A 640 -6.98 54.47 12.80
CA TRP A 640 -6.20 55.53 13.44
C TRP A 640 -5.41 56.34 12.42
N ARG A 641 -5.02 57.55 12.84
CA ARG A 641 -4.19 58.49 12.08
C ARG A 641 -3.09 59.05 12.98
N ALA A 642 -1.89 59.21 12.44
CA ALA A 642 -0.79 59.91 13.07
C ALA A 642 -0.27 61.02 12.16
N GLU A 643 -0.14 62.23 12.70
CA GLU A 643 0.56 63.33 12.02
C GLU A 643 2.06 63.10 12.14
N ILE A 644 2.76 63.19 11.01
CA ILE A 644 4.21 62.98 10.94
C ILE A 644 4.89 64.21 10.34
N PRO A 645 6.13 64.51 10.74
CA PRO A 645 6.76 65.78 10.40
C PRO A 645 7.03 65.96 8.91
N GLU A 646 7.25 64.89 8.16
CA GLU A 646 7.58 64.91 6.74
C GLU A 646 6.70 63.94 5.93
N VAL A 647 6.60 64.20 4.62
CA VAL A 647 5.76 63.41 3.72
C VAL A 647 6.43 62.06 3.41
N PRO A 648 5.74 60.92 3.65
CA PRO A 648 6.35 59.61 3.45
C PRO A 648 6.38 59.27 1.96
N ILE A 649 7.52 58.76 1.49
CA ILE A 649 7.72 58.23 0.13
C ILE A 649 7.66 56.70 0.08
N ALA A 650 7.88 56.02 1.22
CA ALA A 650 7.71 54.58 1.36
C ALA A 650 7.22 54.21 2.76
N LEU A 651 6.52 53.07 2.85
CA LEU A 651 5.96 52.54 4.10
C LEU A 651 6.35 51.07 4.29
N GLY A 652 6.56 50.70 5.55
CA GLY A 652 6.72 49.30 5.99
C GLY A 652 5.85 49.02 7.21
N VAL A 653 5.48 47.76 7.43
CA VAL A 653 4.71 47.36 8.62
C VAL A 653 5.29 46.08 9.18
N VAL A 654 5.57 46.09 10.48
CA VAL A 654 6.14 44.98 11.24
C VAL A 654 5.37 44.89 12.56
N GLY A 655 4.76 43.73 12.83
CA GLY A 655 3.82 43.56 13.93
C GLY A 655 2.63 44.53 13.85
N GLN A 656 2.58 45.50 14.77
CA GLN A 656 1.56 46.57 14.83
C GLN A 656 2.18 47.97 14.65
N THR A 657 3.48 48.04 14.33
CA THR A 657 4.22 49.28 14.16
C THR A 657 4.34 49.61 12.67
N GLY A 658 3.93 50.82 12.29
CA GLY A 658 4.18 51.35 10.96
C GLY A 658 5.57 51.99 10.89
N PHE A 659 6.25 51.88 9.76
CA PHE A 659 7.50 52.54 9.49
C PHE A 659 7.34 53.44 8.28
N THR A 660 7.87 54.66 8.35
CA THR A 660 7.74 55.66 7.30
C THR A 660 9.11 56.16 6.89
N LEU A 661 9.39 56.17 5.59
CA LEU A 661 10.60 56.76 5.01
C LEU A 661 10.22 58.06 4.30
N ASP A 662 10.86 59.17 4.64
CA ASP A 662 10.70 60.46 3.96
C ASP A 662 11.74 60.69 2.84
N ALA A 663 11.58 61.77 2.09
CA ALA A 663 12.44 62.12 0.95
C ALA A 663 13.86 62.52 1.37
N GLU A 664 14.03 62.94 2.62
CA GLU A 664 15.31 63.30 3.26
C GLU A 664 16.08 62.06 3.74
N GLY A 665 15.51 60.87 3.63
CA GLY A 665 16.12 59.61 4.03
C GLY A 665 16.07 59.35 5.54
N THR A 666 15.07 59.87 6.23
CA THR A 666 14.80 59.57 7.65
C THR A 666 13.74 58.48 7.75
N LEU A 667 14.08 57.40 8.47
CA LEU A 667 13.17 56.31 8.79
C LEU A 667 12.59 56.53 10.19
N LEU A 668 11.27 56.67 10.28
CA LEU A 668 10.52 56.80 11.53
C LEU A 668 9.75 55.51 11.83
N SER A 669 9.69 55.12 13.10
CA SER A 669 8.67 54.20 13.60
C SER A 669 7.46 55.00 14.05
N VAL A 670 6.26 54.52 13.76
CA VAL A 670 4.99 55.15 14.07
C VAL A 670 4.07 54.12 14.72
N ARG A 671 3.65 54.44 15.95
CA ARG A 671 2.74 53.59 16.74
C ARG A 671 1.30 54.04 16.55
N SER A 672 0.36 53.15 16.88
CA SER A 672 -1.07 53.38 16.75
C SER A 672 -1.63 54.52 17.61
N ASP A 673 -0.88 54.97 18.63
CA ASP A 673 -1.21 56.12 19.47
C ASP A 673 -0.70 57.46 18.90
N GLY A 674 -0.07 57.43 17.72
CA GLY A 674 0.53 58.60 17.07
C GLY A 674 1.95 58.93 17.52
N ALA A 675 2.50 58.21 18.50
CA ALA A 675 3.88 58.40 18.91
C ALA A 675 4.83 57.90 17.81
N HIS A 676 5.85 58.70 17.51
CA HIS A 676 6.85 58.36 16.51
C HIS A 676 8.28 58.64 16.99
N SER A 677 9.25 57.89 16.46
CA SER A 677 10.67 58.04 16.78
C SER A 677 11.55 57.77 15.57
N ILE A 678 12.70 58.46 15.49
CA ILE A 678 13.68 58.26 14.42
C ILE A 678 14.45 56.96 14.69
N VAL A 679 14.34 56.03 13.75
CA VAL A 679 14.98 54.70 13.76
C VAL A 679 16.34 54.77 13.07
N ALA A 680 16.39 55.40 11.90
CA ALA A 680 17.60 55.55 11.11
C ALA A 680 17.57 56.83 10.25
N ARG A 681 18.74 57.27 9.82
CA ARG A 681 18.95 58.37 8.86
C ARG A 681 19.82 57.86 7.72
N ASP A 682 19.89 58.61 6.62
CA ASP A 682 20.59 58.19 5.40
C ASP A 682 20.02 56.86 4.90
N VAL A 683 18.69 56.73 4.92
CA VAL A 683 17.99 55.54 4.44
C VAL A 683 17.56 55.77 3.00
N GLY A 684 18.00 54.88 2.10
CA GLY A 684 17.60 54.95 0.69
C GLY A 684 16.33 54.17 0.40
N THR A 685 16.28 52.92 0.85
CA THR A 685 15.24 51.93 0.53
C THR A 685 14.93 51.08 1.76
N ILE A 686 13.69 50.59 1.86
CA ILE A 686 13.23 49.74 2.96
C ILE A 686 12.53 48.47 2.45
N ALA A 687 12.62 47.37 3.21
CA ALA A 687 11.92 46.12 2.94
C ALA A 687 11.40 45.50 4.25
N SER A 688 10.13 45.08 4.28
CA SER A 688 9.51 44.49 5.49
C SER A 688 9.66 42.96 5.51
N ASP A 689 10.22 42.41 6.59
CA ASP A 689 10.30 40.97 6.87
C ASP A 689 9.24 40.57 7.90
N ARG A 690 8.12 40.06 7.36
CA ARG A 690 6.97 39.62 8.14
C ARG A 690 7.21 38.31 8.88
N SER A 691 8.14 37.48 8.38
CA SER A 691 8.44 36.16 8.96
C SER A 691 9.28 36.31 10.23
N ALA A 692 10.21 37.26 10.23
CA ALA A 692 11.16 37.49 11.31
C ALA A 692 10.80 38.68 12.21
N ASP A 693 9.68 39.35 11.95
CA ASP A 693 9.25 40.60 12.61
C ASP A 693 10.34 41.69 12.56
N LYS A 694 10.91 41.93 11.36
CA LYS A 694 11.98 42.92 11.14
C LYS A 694 11.66 43.86 9.96
N ILE A 695 12.21 45.07 9.99
CA ILE A 695 12.31 45.97 8.84
C ILE A 695 13.78 46.16 8.45
N TRP A 696 14.07 45.99 7.17
CA TRP A 696 15.38 46.20 6.58
C TRP A 696 15.46 47.60 5.98
N ALA A 697 16.57 48.29 6.18
CA ALA A 697 16.84 49.64 5.69
C ALA A 697 18.26 49.72 5.12
N SER A 698 18.38 50.22 3.89
CA SER A 698 19.68 50.47 3.25
C SER A 698 20.29 51.78 3.74
N GLN A 699 21.62 51.86 3.74
CA GLN A 699 22.38 53.09 3.98
C GLN A 699 23.40 53.32 2.86
N PRO A 700 23.01 54.04 1.79
CA PRO A 700 23.83 54.25 0.60
C PRO A 700 25.19 54.89 0.89
N SER A 701 25.28 55.89 1.77
CA SER A 701 26.56 56.58 2.05
C SER A 701 27.60 55.73 2.79
N ARG A 702 27.20 54.54 3.26
CA ARG A 702 28.02 53.63 4.07
C ARG A 702 28.05 52.20 3.53
N ASP A 703 27.56 51.97 2.31
CA ASP A 703 27.58 50.67 1.64
C ASP A 703 27.07 49.54 2.55
N ARG A 704 25.91 49.72 3.18
CA ARG A 704 25.42 48.74 4.16
C ARG A 704 23.90 48.65 4.27
N VAL A 705 23.42 47.57 4.88
CA VAL A 705 22.01 47.38 5.28
C VAL A 705 21.89 47.10 6.76
N LEU A 706 20.82 47.60 7.36
CA LEU A 706 20.46 47.44 8.77
C LEU A 706 19.11 46.74 8.88
N ALA A 707 18.92 45.94 9.93
CA ALA A 707 17.60 45.39 10.28
C ALA A 707 17.17 45.92 11.65
N PHE A 708 15.88 46.24 11.81
CA PHE A 708 15.28 46.71 13.05
C PHE A 708 14.05 45.88 13.40
N ASP A 709 13.74 45.66 14.68
CA ASP A 709 12.50 44.99 15.10
C ASP A 709 11.30 45.96 15.17
N SER A 710 10.13 45.46 15.56
CA SER A 710 8.91 46.26 15.76
C SER A 710 9.02 47.35 16.83
N ALA A 711 10.04 47.31 17.70
CA ALA A 711 10.34 48.36 18.68
C ALA A 711 11.35 49.40 18.16
N GLY A 712 11.90 49.21 16.95
CA GLY A 712 12.93 50.08 16.38
C GLY A 712 14.35 49.76 16.87
N GLU A 713 14.57 48.64 17.56
CA GLU A 713 15.91 48.21 17.97
C GLU A 713 16.64 47.52 16.81
N LYS A 714 17.89 47.92 16.58
CA LYS A 714 18.74 47.33 15.55
C LYS A 714 19.12 45.88 15.88
N LYS A 715 18.85 44.95 14.96
CA LYS A 715 19.16 43.52 15.06
C LYS A 715 20.26 43.03 14.12
N ALA A 716 20.47 43.69 12.97
CA ALA A 716 21.53 43.32 12.02
C ALA A 716 22.23 44.57 11.44
N ASN A 717 23.48 44.38 10.99
CA ASN A 717 24.30 45.41 10.34
C ASN A 717 25.31 44.73 9.41
N ILE A 718 25.09 44.85 8.10
CA ILE A 718 25.83 44.09 7.08
C ILE A 718 26.40 45.05 6.06
N THR A 719 27.72 45.00 5.88
CA THR A 719 28.43 45.75 4.85
C THR A 719 28.30 45.05 3.51
N LEU A 720 28.06 45.84 2.47
CA LEU A 720 27.89 45.45 1.08
C LEU A 720 29.14 45.81 0.26
N ALA A 721 29.21 45.30 -0.97
CA ALA A 721 30.34 45.57 -1.87
C ALA A 721 30.37 47.01 -2.40
N GLY A 722 29.25 47.73 -2.34
CA GLY A 722 29.15 49.15 -2.63
C GLY A 722 27.76 49.70 -2.29
N PRO A 723 27.37 50.86 -2.86
CA PRO A 723 26.13 51.52 -2.44
C PRO A 723 24.90 50.68 -2.82
N PRO A 724 24.00 50.38 -1.85
CA PRO A 724 22.75 49.69 -2.10
C PRO A 724 21.74 50.56 -2.86
N GLY A 725 21.07 49.94 -3.83
CA GLY A 725 19.92 50.47 -4.55
C GLY A 725 18.59 49.88 -4.03
N PRO A 726 17.65 49.55 -4.94
CA PRO A 726 16.42 48.82 -4.62
C PRO A 726 16.68 47.51 -3.85
N MET A 727 15.73 47.11 -3.00
CA MET A 727 15.81 45.85 -2.25
C MET A 727 14.44 45.17 -2.19
N VAL A 728 14.44 43.84 -2.13
CA VAL A 728 13.24 43.03 -1.95
C VAL A 728 13.53 41.83 -1.06
N LEU A 729 12.53 41.42 -0.30
CA LEU A 729 12.59 40.21 0.50
C LEU A 729 11.84 39.07 -0.20
N ALA A 730 12.50 37.94 -0.39
CA ALA A 730 11.80 36.69 -0.67
C ALA A 730 11.15 36.20 0.63
N HIS A 731 9.84 35.93 0.63
CA HIS A 731 9.10 35.71 1.89
C HIS A 731 9.17 34.26 2.40
N GLU A 732 9.15 33.27 1.50
CA GLU A 732 9.26 31.85 1.86
C GLU A 732 10.73 31.41 2.00
N ILE A 733 11.66 32.13 1.37
CA ILE A 733 13.10 31.94 1.52
C ILE A 733 13.65 33.12 2.28
N PRO A 734 14.27 32.97 3.47
CA PRO A 734 14.78 34.08 4.27
C PRO A 734 15.99 34.77 3.61
N ARG A 735 15.74 35.47 2.49
CA ARG A 735 16.74 36.05 1.61
C ARG A 735 16.30 37.44 1.20
N LEU A 736 17.09 38.42 1.59
CA LEU A 736 17.02 39.79 1.12
C LEU A 736 17.91 39.92 -0.12
N VAL A 737 17.34 40.37 -1.23
CA VAL A 737 18.05 40.62 -2.50
C VAL A 737 18.15 42.13 -2.70
N ILE A 738 19.34 42.59 -3.03
CA ILE A 738 19.73 44.01 -3.07
C ILE A 738 20.38 44.28 -4.42
N ALA A 739 19.95 45.31 -5.13
CA ALA A 739 20.63 45.77 -6.34
C ALA A 739 21.74 46.76 -5.99
N GLY A 740 22.82 46.78 -6.79
CA GLY A 740 23.80 47.86 -6.74
C GLY A 740 23.24 49.16 -7.32
N ALA A 741 23.56 50.30 -6.71
CA ALA A 741 23.11 51.60 -7.21
C ALA A 741 23.91 52.10 -8.42
N ASP A 742 25.22 51.80 -8.47
CA ASP A 742 26.14 52.40 -9.45
C ASP A 742 26.67 51.40 -10.50
N GLU A 743 26.57 50.10 -10.22
CA GLU A 743 27.10 49.03 -11.06
C GLU A 743 26.09 47.87 -11.13
N PRO A 744 26.03 47.14 -12.26
CA PRO A 744 25.12 46.01 -12.42
C PRO A 744 25.55 44.84 -11.52
N ARG A 745 25.03 44.82 -10.30
CA ARG A 745 25.23 43.74 -9.33
C ARG A 745 23.95 43.42 -8.56
N LEU A 746 23.83 42.17 -8.14
CA LEU A 746 22.88 41.72 -7.12
C LEU A 746 23.63 41.15 -5.91
N GLU A 747 23.25 41.57 -4.71
CA GLU A 747 23.78 41.07 -3.45
C GLU A 747 22.67 40.40 -2.63
N GLY A 748 23.01 39.29 -1.97
CA GLY A 748 22.09 38.47 -1.20
C GLY A 748 22.48 38.44 0.28
N VAL A 749 21.49 38.63 1.15
CA VAL A 749 21.64 38.60 2.61
C VAL A 749 20.67 37.58 3.21
N ASN A 750 21.15 36.73 4.13
CA ASN A 750 20.27 35.84 4.90
C ASN A 750 19.46 36.66 5.92
N SER A 751 18.13 36.71 5.76
CA SER A 751 17.28 37.58 6.57
C SER A 751 17.04 37.04 7.99
N SER A 752 17.13 35.72 8.18
CA SER A 752 16.97 35.08 9.49
C SER A 752 18.22 35.27 10.35
N GLU A 753 19.39 34.92 9.80
CA GLU A 753 20.69 34.94 10.47
C GLU A 753 21.36 36.32 10.46
N GLY A 754 21.04 37.18 9.48
CA GLY A 754 21.66 38.50 9.33
C GLY A 754 23.09 38.44 8.81
N GLU A 755 23.39 37.49 7.92
CA GLU A 755 24.71 37.26 7.33
C GLU A 755 24.71 37.51 5.83
N TRP A 756 25.85 37.96 5.29
CA TRP A 756 26.05 38.07 3.85
C TRP A 756 26.08 36.67 3.22
N ALA A 757 25.39 36.49 2.10
CA ALA A 757 25.17 35.18 1.50
C ALA A 757 25.77 35.00 0.11
N GLY A 758 26.00 36.07 -0.65
CA GLY A 758 26.53 35.99 -2.00
C GLY A 758 26.33 37.26 -2.81
N GLN A 759 26.98 37.32 -3.97
CA GLN A 759 26.85 38.38 -4.97
C GLN A 759 26.92 37.81 -6.39
N ASP A 760 26.26 38.47 -7.33
CA ASP A 760 26.40 38.27 -8.78
C ASP A 760 26.74 39.60 -9.46
N ASP A 761 27.88 39.62 -10.16
CA ASP A 761 28.34 40.76 -10.95
C ASP A 761 27.90 40.58 -12.41
N GLY A 762 26.92 41.37 -12.86
CA GLY A 762 26.38 41.30 -14.23
C GLY A 762 24.86 41.43 -14.33
N LEU A 763 24.14 41.42 -13.20
CA LEU A 763 22.70 41.58 -13.15
C LEU A 763 22.31 42.96 -12.61
N GLU A 764 21.58 43.72 -13.41
CA GLU A 764 21.05 45.05 -13.09
C GLU A 764 19.56 44.96 -12.74
N ALA A 765 19.10 45.80 -11.82
CA ALA A 765 17.69 45.89 -11.45
C ALA A 765 17.34 47.31 -10.95
N ASP A 766 16.47 47.99 -11.69
CA ASP A 766 15.85 49.27 -11.33
C ASP A 766 14.74 49.09 -10.28
N ALA A 767 14.07 47.94 -10.32
CA ALA A 767 12.98 47.61 -9.43
C ALA A 767 12.88 46.09 -9.24
N PHE A 768 12.19 45.70 -8.16
CA PHE A 768 11.93 44.31 -7.86
C PHE A 768 10.44 44.00 -7.77
N GLY A 769 10.09 42.78 -8.16
CA GLY A 769 8.82 42.13 -7.86
C GLY A 769 9.07 40.78 -7.18
N HIS A 770 8.06 40.25 -6.50
CA HIS A 770 8.17 38.94 -5.85
C HIS A 770 6.79 38.28 -5.74
N VAL A 771 6.75 36.97 -5.95
CA VAL A 771 5.56 36.14 -5.73
C VAL A 771 5.89 35.14 -4.62
N PRO A 772 5.27 35.26 -3.43
CA PRO A 772 5.72 34.52 -2.25
C PRO A 772 5.90 33.02 -2.41
N GLU A 773 4.99 32.32 -3.08
CA GLU A 773 5.05 30.86 -3.20
C GLU A 773 6.06 30.35 -4.25
N SER A 774 6.62 31.22 -5.11
CA SER A 774 7.41 30.77 -6.27
C SER A 774 8.92 30.75 -6.08
N ASP A 775 9.43 31.18 -4.91
CA ASP A 775 10.88 31.21 -4.60
C ASP A 775 11.73 32.04 -5.58
N VAL A 776 11.08 32.89 -6.40
CA VAL A 776 11.71 33.67 -7.47
C VAL A 776 11.51 35.16 -7.23
N VAL A 777 12.63 35.88 -7.28
CA VAL A 777 12.67 37.34 -7.29
C VAL A 777 12.67 37.83 -8.73
N TRP A 778 11.87 38.85 -9.01
CA TRP A 778 11.73 39.46 -10.32
C TRP A 778 12.55 40.72 -10.36
N ALA A 779 13.61 40.74 -11.15
CA ALA A 779 14.47 41.91 -11.34
C ALA A 779 14.08 42.62 -12.64
N VAL A 780 13.84 43.93 -12.59
CA VAL A 780 13.34 44.69 -13.73
C VAL A 780 14.39 45.70 -14.16
N ASP A 781 14.67 45.73 -15.44
CA ASP A 781 15.59 46.66 -16.10
C ASP A 781 14.84 47.24 -17.31
N GLY A 782 14.28 48.44 -17.14
CA GLY A 782 13.36 49.07 -18.09
C GLY A 782 12.15 48.20 -18.47
N ARG A 783 12.17 47.63 -19.69
CA ARG A 783 11.13 46.71 -20.21
C ARG A 783 11.51 45.24 -20.07
N ARG A 784 12.75 44.95 -19.72
CA ARG A 784 13.23 43.58 -19.56
C ARG A 784 12.99 43.13 -18.13
N LEU A 785 12.28 42.02 -18.00
CA LEU A 785 11.94 41.40 -16.74
C LEU A 785 12.75 40.11 -16.61
N ARG A 786 13.56 39.99 -15.57
CA ARG A 786 14.43 38.84 -15.29
C ARG A 786 13.91 38.06 -14.08
N LEU A 787 14.04 36.75 -14.14
CA LEU A 787 13.64 35.82 -13.09
C LEU A 787 14.90 35.36 -12.38
N ILE A 788 15.02 35.73 -11.10
CA ILE A 788 16.19 35.46 -10.27
C ILE A 788 15.82 34.42 -9.22
N GLU A 789 16.51 33.28 -9.22
CA GLU A 789 16.47 32.34 -8.11
C GLU A 789 17.19 32.96 -6.91
N ALA A 790 16.48 33.15 -5.80
CA ALA A 790 16.91 34.02 -4.72
C ALA A 790 18.13 33.48 -3.94
N LEU A 791 18.28 32.16 -3.78
CA LEU A 791 19.37 31.57 -3.00
C LEU A 791 20.72 31.64 -3.71
N GLY A 792 20.74 31.44 -5.02
CA GLY A 792 21.93 31.44 -5.87
C GLY A 792 22.12 32.74 -6.65
N LEU A 793 21.23 33.73 -6.51
CA LEU A 793 21.23 34.99 -7.26
C LEU A 793 21.43 34.75 -8.76
N THR A 794 20.68 33.79 -9.31
CA THR A 794 20.92 33.28 -10.66
C THR A 794 19.73 33.56 -11.57
N GLU A 795 19.99 34.15 -12.74
CA GLU A 795 18.97 34.34 -13.78
C GLU A 795 18.56 32.97 -14.34
N ILE A 796 17.30 32.60 -14.12
CA ILE A 796 16.69 31.35 -14.60
C ILE A 796 15.72 31.57 -15.77
N GLY A 797 15.50 32.82 -16.15
CA GLY A 797 14.68 33.18 -17.30
C GLY A 797 14.49 34.69 -17.42
N ALA A 798 13.90 35.11 -18.54
CA ALA A 798 13.53 36.50 -18.78
C ALA A 798 12.26 36.62 -19.64
N ALA A 799 11.64 37.79 -19.61
CA ALA A 799 10.53 38.22 -20.44
C ALA A 799 10.68 39.69 -20.82
N GLU A 800 10.03 40.10 -21.91
CA GLU A 800 9.99 41.50 -22.34
C GLU A 800 8.57 42.04 -22.18
N LEU A 801 8.42 43.09 -21.38
CA LEU A 801 7.15 43.74 -21.10
C LEU A 801 6.72 44.64 -22.29
N PRO A 802 5.40 44.82 -22.53
CA PRO A 802 4.90 45.67 -23.60
C PRO A 802 5.21 47.17 -23.38
N GLU A 803 5.20 47.59 -22.12
CA GLU A 803 5.57 48.93 -21.65
C GLU A 803 6.35 48.81 -20.33
N ALA A 804 7.04 49.88 -19.92
CA ALA A 804 7.71 49.92 -18.62
C ALA A 804 6.66 49.90 -17.51
N ALA A 805 6.88 49.06 -16.49
CA ALA A 805 5.98 48.98 -15.36
C ALA A 805 6.28 50.07 -14.34
N VAL A 806 5.23 50.66 -13.79
CA VAL A 806 5.28 51.66 -12.71
C VAL A 806 5.23 50.97 -11.34
N ALA A 807 4.58 49.80 -11.26
CA ALA A 807 4.51 48.98 -10.05
C ALA A 807 4.33 47.49 -10.40
N PHE A 808 4.65 46.63 -9.44
CA PHE A 808 4.48 45.18 -9.55
C PHE A 808 3.68 44.62 -8.38
N VAL A 809 2.82 43.65 -8.67
CA VAL A 809 1.99 42.97 -7.68
C VAL A 809 2.03 41.46 -7.93
N GLY A 810 2.19 40.66 -6.88
CA GLY A 810 2.07 39.21 -6.97
C GLY A 810 0.64 38.72 -6.68
N ASP A 811 0.12 37.82 -7.51
CA ASP A 811 -1.10 37.05 -7.23
C ASP A 811 -0.70 35.67 -6.69
N LEU A 812 -0.98 35.43 -5.39
CA LEU A 812 -0.66 34.16 -4.71
C LEU A 812 -1.47 32.99 -5.25
N GLU A 813 -2.78 33.18 -5.50
CA GLU A 813 -3.66 32.07 -5.87
C GLU A 813 -3.30 31.50 -7.25
N ARG A 814 -2.79 32.36 -8.14
CA ARG A 814 -2.51 31.99 -9.53
C ARG A 814 -1.02 31.94 -9.88
N ASN A 815 -0.14 32.33 -8.95
CA ASN A 815 1.30 32.45 -9.18
C ASN A 815 1.65 33.32 -10.40
N LEU A 816 0.97 34.46 -10.52
CA LEU A 816 1.20 35.44 -11.58
C LEU A 816 1.91 36.67 -11.01
N LEU A 817 2.86 37.21 -11.79
CA LEU A 817 3.32 38.58 -11.57
C LEU A 817 2.49 39.52 -12.43
N LEU A 818 1.97 40.58 -11.82
CA LEU A 818 1.21 41.62 -12.47
C LEU A 818 2.07 42.87 -12.58
N ALA A 819 2.40 43.24 -13.81
CA ALA A 819 3.09 44.46 -14.15
C ALA A 819 2.05 45.55 -14.45
N ILE A 820 2.06 46.62 -13.67
CA ILE A 820 1.15 47.76 -13.81
C ILE A 820 1.86 48.81 -14.65
N GLY A 821 1.43 49.00 -15.90
CA GLY A 821 1.95 50.05 -16.75
C GLY A 821 1.18 51.37 -16.61
N SER A 822 1.40 52.30 -17.54
CA SER A 822 0.69 53.59 -17.53
C SER A 822 -0.77 53.49 -17.96
N GLU A 823 -1.11 52.53 -18.84
CA GLU A 823 -2.46 52.40 -19.39
C GLU A 823 -3.09 51.02 -19.18
N ARG A 824 -2.27 49.98 -18.98
CA ARG A 824 -2.73 48.58 -19.00
C ARG A 824 -2.10 47.75 -17.88
N LEU A 825 -2.84 46.72 -17.47
CA LEU A 825 -2.33 45.65 -16.63
C LEU A 825 -1.73 44.57 -17.51
N THR A 826 -0.53 44.09 -17.18
CA THR A 826 0.12 42.99 -17.91
C THR A 826 0.37 41.82 -16.96
N CYS A 827 -0.09 40.63 -17.34
CA CYS A 827 0.19 39.42 -16.57
C CYS A 827 1.45 38.74 -17.12
N VAL A 828 2.29 38.28 -16.20
CA VAL A 828 3.45 37.47 -16.51
C VAL A 828 3.28 36.14 -15.79
N SER A 829 3.08 35.08 -16.56
CA SER A 829 2.97 33.73 -16.02
C SER A 829 4.35 33.11 -15.78
N GLN A 830 4.43 32.32 -14.72
CA GLN A 830 5.65 31.68 -14.26
C GLN A 830 5.54 30.16 -14.44
N ASP A 831 6.05 29.63 -15.56
CA ASP A 831 6.06 28.18 -15.83
C ASP A 831 7.43 27.53 -15.54
N HIS A 832 8.28 28.18 -14.73
CA HIS A 832 9.62 27.65 -14.43
C HIS A 832 9.61 26.31 -13.69
N SER A 833 8.60 26.09 -12.84
CA SER A 833 8.43 24.86 -12.08
C SER A 833 8.14 23.66 -12.95
N PHE A 834 7.42 23.88 -14.05
CA PHE A 834 7.24 22.90 -15.10
C PHE A 834 8.59 22.51 -15.73
N GLY A 835 9.42 23.50 -16.07
CA GLY A 835 10.69 23.31 -16.77
C GLY A 835 11.63 22.33 -16.07
N TRP A 836 11.90 22.51 -14.77
CA TRP A 836 12.81 21.63 -14.04
C TRP A 836 12.18 20.28 -13.62
N ARG A 837 10.83 20.16 -13.58
CA ARG A 837 10.11 18.89 -13.28
C ARG A 837 9.79 18.05 -14.51
N PHE A 838 9.79 18.64 -15.70
CA PHE A 838 9.38 17.98 -16.93
C PHE A 838 10.20 16.72 -17.27
N PRO A 839 11.55 16.71 -17.18
CA PRO A 839 12.31 15.52 -17.53
C PRO A 839 12.10 14.37 -16.52
N SER A 840 11.94 14.67 -15.23
CA SER A 840 11.62 13.64 -14.23
C SER A 840 10.24 13.02 -14.47
N ALA A 841 9.26 13.81 -14.92
CA ALA A 841 7.92 13.31 -15.26
C ALA A 841 7.95 12.39 -16.50
N ILE A 842 8.72 12.74 -17.54
CA ILE A 842 8.96 11.88 -18.70
C ILE A 842 9.60 10.56 -18.26
N LEU A 843 10.63 10.60 -17.43
CA LEU A 843 11.32 9.40 -16.97
C LEU A 843 10.44 8.56 -16.03
N GLY A 844 9.54 9.19 -15.28
CA GLY A 844 8.47 8.50 -14.53
C GLY A 844 7.54 7.70 -15.44
N ALA A 845 7.09 8.30 -16.55
CA ALA A 845 6.27 7.60 -17.55
C ALA A 845 7.07 6.51 -18.29
N ALA A 846 8.35 6.78 -18.61
CA ALA A 846 9.26 5.80 -19.21
C ALA A 846 9.48 4.60 -18.29
N THR A 847 9.54 4.80 -16.97
CA THR A 847 9.67 3.73 -15.98
C THR A 847 8.49 2.75 -16.07
N ALA A 848 7.25 3.23 -16.20
CA ALA A 848 6.07 2.37 -16.38
C ALA A 848 6.13 1.56 -17.69
N ALA A 849 6.55 2.22 -18.79
CA ALA A 849 6.72 1.56 -20.08
C ALA A 849 7.86 0.51 -20.06
N LEU A 850 8.98 0.81 -19.41
CA LEU A 850 10.09 -0.10 -19.24
C LEU A 850 9.72 -1.30 -18.36
N ALA A 851 8.95 -1.09 -17.29
CA ALA A 851 8.43 -2.20 -16.46
C ALA A 851 7.52 -3.13 -17.27
N PHE A 852 6.64 -2.56 -18.10
CA PHE A 852 5.81 -3.30 -19.06
C PHE A 852 6.66 -4.14 -20.03
N LEU A 853 7.67 -3.52 -20.66
CA LEU A 853 8.55 -4.18 -21.62
C LEU A 853 9.40 -5.27 -20.95
N LEU A 854 9.87 -5.02 -19.73
CA LEU A 854 10.62 -5.98 -18.92
C LEU A 854 9.76 -7.20 -18.58
N ALA A 855 8.50 -6.98 -18.14
CA ALA A 855 7.55 -8.05 -17.86
C ALA A 855 7.22 -8.87 -19.11
N LEU A 856 7.05 -8.22 -20.28
CA LEU A 856 6.87 -8.93 -21.54
C LEU A 856 8.10 -9.76 -21.92
N ARG A 857 9.31 -9.21 -21.76
CA ARG A 857 10.58 -9.91 -22.03
C ARG A 857 10.73 -11.16 -21.16
N CYS A 858 10.42 -11.03 -19.87
CA CYS A 858 10.57 -12.11 -18.90
C CYS A 858 9.46 -13.17 -19.00
N PHE A 859 8.21 -12.76 -19.25
CA PHE A 859 7.05 -13.66 -19.07
C PHE A 859 6.17 -13.85 -20.32
N GLY A 860 6.34 -13.05 -21.36
CA GLY A 860 5.59 -13.19 -22.62
C GLY A 860 4.08 -12.92 -22.53
N SER A 861 3.62 -12.27 -21.45
CA SER A 861 2.20 -12.11 -21.13
C SER A 861 1.80 -10.64 -21.13
N LEU A 862 0.90 -10.26 -22.05
CA LEU A 862 0.39 -8.89 -22.14
C LEU A 862 -0.29 -8.45 -20.84
N VAL A 863 -1.07 -9.33 -20.21
CA VAL A 863 -1.75 -9.05 -18.93
C VAL A 863 -0.72 -8.75 -17.84
N THR A 864 0.37 -9.51 -17.78
CA THR A 864 1.46 -9.29 -16.82
C THR A 864 2.15 -7.96 -17.09
N GLY A 865 2.40 -7.62 -18.35
CA GLY A 865 2.91 -6.31 -18.75
C GLY A 865 1.99 -5.18 -18.29
N LEU A 866 0.71 -5.22 -18.66
CA LEU A 866 -0.26 -4.17 -18.32
C LEU A 866 -0.41 -3.98 -16.81
N LEU A 867 -0.43 -5.08 -16.03
CA LEU A 867 -0.46 -4.99 -14.58
C LEU A 867 0.82 -4.37 -14.00
N SER A 868 2.00 -4.71 -14.53
CA SER A 868 3.26 -4.09 -14.07
C SER A 868 3.30 -2.59 -14.36
N CYS A 869 2.79 -2.15 -15.51
CA CYS A 869 2.60 -0.74 -15.84
C CYS A 869 1.64 -0.06 -14.86
N LEU A 870 0.47 -0.67 -14.63
CA LEU A 870 -0.53 -0.14 -13.71
C LEU A 870 0.08 0.06 -12.31
N PHE A 871 0.73 -0.96 -11.76
CA PHE A 871 1.31 -0.90 -10.42
C PHE A 871 2.43 0.13 -10.27
N VAL A 872 3.24 0.36 -11.31
CA VAL A 872 4.21 1.48 -11.33
C VAL A 872 3.50 2.83 -11.42
N THR A 873 2.42 2.91 -12.19
CA THR A 873 1.66 4.15 -12.40
C THR A 873 0.98 4.60 -11.11
N VAL A 874 0.41 3.65 -10.35
CA VAL A 874 -0.35 3.88 -9.11
C VAL A 874 0.48 3.66 -7.83
N ASP A 875 1.81 3.69 -7.92
CA ASP A 875 2.68 3.70 -6.73
C ASP A 875 2.96 5.14 -6.30
N GLY A 876 2.68 5.47 -5.04
CA GLY A 876 2.79 6.84 -4.53
C GLY A 876 4.22 7.35 -4.47
N LEU A 877 5.19 6.49 -4.11
CA LEU A 877 6.60 6.86 -4.06
C LEU A 877 7.12 7.20 -5.46
N LEU A 878 6.85 6.34 -6.45
CA LEU A 878 7.25 6.60 -7.84
C LEU A 878 6.49 7.78 -8.46
N PHE A 879 5.23 8.02 -8.08
CA PHE A 879 4.47 9.20 -8.48
C PHE A 879 5.16 10.48 -8.00
N VAL A 880 5.35 10.61 -6.68
CA VAL A 880 5.94 11.80 -6.06
C VAL A 880 7.35 12.05 -6.60
N MET A 881 8.22 11.04 -6.61
CA MET A 881 9.61 11.17 -7.10
C MET A 881 9.70 11.68 -8.54
N SER A 882 8.73 11.34 -9.39
CA SER A 882 8.68 11.82 -10.77
C SER A 882 8.21 13.28 -10.92
N ARG A 883 7.60 13.85 -9.88
CA ARG A 883 6.97 15.18 -9.92
C ARG A 883 7.68 16.25 -9.10
N VAL A 884 8.37 15.91 -8.01
CA VAL A 884 9.04 16.90 -7.15
C VAL A 884 10.47 17.26 -7.60
N ALA A 885 10.83 17.00 -8.87
CA ALA A 885 12.18 17.23 -9.45
C ALA A 885 13.35 16.55 -8.70
N MET A 886 13.11 15.40 -8.06
CA MET A 886 14.16 14.60 -7.44
C MET A 886 14.97 13.82 -8.48
N ILE A 887 16.28 13.69 -8.26
CA ILE A 887 17.19 12.92 -9.13
C ILE A 887 16.88 11.41 -9.14
N ASP A 888 16.11 10.91 -8.17
CA ASP A 888 15.73 9.50 -8.05
C ASP A 888 14.85 9.01 -9.21
N ALA A 889 14.03 9.85 -9.83
CA ALA A 889 13.26 9.46 -11.02
C ALA A 889 14.16 9.10 -12.22
N TYR A 890 15.26 9.83 -12.38
CA TYR A 890 16.27 9.59 -13.41
C TYR A 890 17.00 8.27 -13.13
N LEU A 891 17.45 8.11 -11.89
CA LEU A 891 18.10 6.90 -11.42
C LEU A 891 17.24 5.65 -11.67
N VAL A 892 15.96 5.68 -11.27
CA VAL A 892 15.03 4.55 -11.43
C VAL A 892 14.86 4.18 -12.90
N ALA A 893 14.61 5.16 -13.77
CA ALA A 893 14.40 4.93 -15.20
C ALA A 893 15.66 4.33 -15.86
N PHE A 894 16.84 4.90 -15.58
CA PHE A 894 18.09 4.43 -16.15
C PHE A 894 18.52 3.06 -15.62
N ILE A 895 18.31 2.77 -14.32
CA ILE A 895 18.49 1.41 -13.77
C ILE A 895 17.58 0.41 -14.50
N LEU A 896 16.29 0.73 -14.63
CA LEU A 896 15.35 -0.19 -15.26
C LEU A 896 15.68 -0.41 -16.75
N ALA A 897 16.10 0.64 -17.45
CA ALA A 897 16.59 0.56 -18.82
C ALA A 897 17.87 -0.29 -18.92
N SER A 898 18.82 -0.13 -18.00
CA SER A 898 20.08 -0.90 -17.99
C SER A 898 19.82 -2.40 -17.83
N TRP A 899 18.92 -2.78 -16.92
CA TRP A 899 18.49 -4.17 -16.71
C TRP A 899 17.68 -4.72 -17.89
N PHE A 900 16.76 -3.93 -18.46
CA PHE A 900 16.02 -4.32 -19.65
C PHE A 900 16.95 -4.59 -20.84
N CYS A 901 17.95 -3.74 -21.05
CA CYS A 901 18.98 -3.92 -22.08
C CYS A 901 19.85 -5.15 -21.81
N ALA A 902 20.29 -5.38 -20.56
CA ALA A 902 21.05 -6.57 -20.18
C ALA A 902 20.27 -7.86 -20.48
N PHE A 903 18.99 -7.92 -20.10
CA PHE A 903 18.14 -9.09 -20.34
C PHE A 903 17.81 -9.27 -21.82
N SER A 904 17.72 -8.16 -22.57
CA SER A 904 17.56 -8.18 -24.02
C SER A 904 18.81 -8.74 -24.70
N ALA A 905 20.01 -8.35 -24.28
CA ALA A 905 21.26 -8.93 -24.76
C ALA A 905 21.31 -10.45 -24.49
N MET A 906 20.91 -10.86 -23.28
CA MET A 906 20.84 -12.27 -22.89
C MET A 906 19.88 -13.10 -23.74
N HIS A 907 18.73 -12.53 -24.12
CA HIS A 907 17.81 -13.18 -25.05
C HIS A 907 18.43 -13.48 -26.42
N HIS A 908 19.26 -12.58 -26.96
CA HIS A 908 19.83 -12.72 -28.30
C HIS A 908 20.93 -13.79 -28.35
N TRP A 909 21.72 -13.98 -27.29
CA TRP A 909 22.77 -15.01 -27.23
C TRP A 909 22.34 -16.35 -26.63
N SER A 910 21.21 -16.44 -25.90
CA SER A 910 20.77 -17.69 -25.23
C SER A 910 20.12 -18.74 -26.14
N ARG A 911 19.84 -18.42 -27.41
CA ARG A 911 19.21 -19.34 -28.40
C ARG A 911 20.26 -20.14 -29.18
N VAL A 912 20.64 -21.32 -28.67
CA VAL A 912 21.35 -22.36 -29.47
C VAL A 912 20.32 -23.14 -30.28
N PRO A 913 20.50 -23.34 -31.60
CA PRO A 913 19.64 -24.22 -32.36
C PRO A 913 19.81 -25.69 -31.91
N SER A 914 18.72 -26.46 -31.93
CA SER A 914 18.80 -27.92 -32.05
C SER A 914 19.58 -28.29 -33.32
N ASP A 915 20.22 -29.46 -33.33
CA ASP A 915 21.21 -29.93 -34.31
C ASP A 915 20.84 -29.83 -35.82
N GLU A 916 19.63 -29.43 -36.17
CA GLU A 916 19.14 -29.31 -37.56
C GLU A 916 19.44 -27.95 -38.25
N ALA A 917 19.79 -26.87 -37.52
CA ALA A 917 20.02 -25.55 -38.13
C ALA A 917 21.52 -25.18 -38.25
N ARG A 918 22.34 -26.11 -38.72
CA ARG A 918 23.79 -25.91 -38.98
C ARG A 918 24.10 -25.16 -40.29
N SER A 919 23.08 -24.68 -40.99
CA SER A 919 23.18 -23.98 -42.27
C SER A 919 22.79 -22.52 -42.07
N GLU A 920 23.77 -21.64 -41.80
CA GLU A 920 23.85 -20.22 -42.26
C GLU A 920 24.80 -19.38 -41.38
N ARG A 921 26.00 -19.06 -41.89
CA ARG A 921 27.00 -18.22 -41.21
C ARG A 921 26.59 -16.73 -41.07
N SER A 922 25.70 -16.22 -41.92
CA SER A 922 25.26 -14.80 -41.89
C SER A 922 24.24 -14.52 -40.78
N PHE A 923 23.42 -15.51 -40.43
CA PHE A 923 22.40 -15.41 -39.38
C PHE A 923 23.03 -15.36 -37.97
N GLU A 924 24.21 -15.96 -37.80
CA GLU A 924 24.98 -15.97 -36.55
C GLU A 924 25.67 -14.61 -36.28
N SER A 925 26.16 -13.91 -37.32
CA SER A 925 26.77 -12.58 -37.19
C SER A 925 25.78 -11.47 -36.82
N SER A 926 24.55 -11.53 -37.32
CA SER A 926 23.51 -10.54 -37.03
C SER A 926 23.09 -10.57 -35.54
N ARG A 927 22.85 -11.76 -34.98
CA ARG A 927 22.50 -11.90 -33.56
C ARG A 927 23.60 -11.44 -32.61
N ARG A 928 24.86 -11.70 -32.96
CA ARG A 928 26.02 -11.22 -32.19
C ARG A 928 26.07 -9.70 -32.14
N ARG A 929 25.86 -9.03 -33.28
CA ARG A 929 25.78 -7.57 -33.35
C ARG A 929 24.67 -7.05 -32.45
N ASP A 930 23.47 -7.61 -32.56
CA ASP A 930 22.33 -7.19 -31.74
C ASP A 930 22.60 -7.36 -30.24
N ALA A 931 23.18 -8.49 -29.82
CA ALA A 931 23.48 -8.72 -28.42
C ALA A 931 24.55 -7.76 -27.87
N LEU A 932 25.55 -7.41 -28.68
CA LEU A 932 26.55 -6.38 -28.33
C LEU A 932 25.94 -4.97 -28.30
N LEU A 933 25.01 -4.64 -29.20
CA LEU A 933 24.29 -3.36 -29.17
C LEU A 933 23.44 -3.22 -27.90
N TRP A 934 22.71 -4.28 -27.51
CA TRP A 934 21.96 -4.30 -26.26
C TRP A 934 22.85 -4.25 -25.02
N LEU A 935 24.03 -4.88 -25.04
CA LEU A 935 25.04 -4.72 -23.99
C LEU A 935 25.58 -3.29 -23.91
N GLY A 936 25.86 -2.66 -25.06
CA GLY A 936 26.26 -1.26 -25.12
C GLY A 936 25.18 -0.33 -24.57
N GLY A 937 23.92 -0.58 -24.90
CA GLY A 937 22.79 0.13 -24.30
C GLY A 937 22.70 -0.09 -22.79
N SER A 938 22.96 -1.32 -22.31
CA SER A 938 23.01 -1.62 -20.88
C SER A 938 24.10 -0.82 -20.16
N GLY A 939 25.31 -0.77 -20.74
CA GLY A 939 26.41 0.05 -20.23
C GLY A 939 26.13 1.55 -20.28
N PHE A 940 25.54 2.05 -21.37
CA PHE A 940 25.16 3.45 -21.50
C PHE A 940 24.16 3.86 -20.41
N PHE A 941 23.06 3.12 -20.23
CA PHE A 941 22.06 3.43 -19.20
C PHE A 941 22.57 3.17 -17.78
N ALA A 942 23.45 2.20 -17.57
CA ALA A 942 24.12 2.04 -16.28
C ALA A 942 25.03 3.24 -15.98
N GLY A 943 25.78 3.74 -16.98
CA GLY A 943 26.56 4.97 -16.90
C GLY A 943 25.69 6.17 -16.55
N ALA A 944 24.59 6.36 -17.29
CA ALA A 944 23.63 7.42 -17.02
C ALA A 944 23.06 7.35 -15.60
N ALA A 945 22.75 6.14 -15.10
CA ALA A 945 22.33 5.95 -13.71
C ALA A 945 23.40 6.40 -12.70
N VAL A 946 24.67 6.00 -12.90
CA VAL A 946 25.79 6.44 -12.04
C VAL A 946 26.00 7.97 -12.14
N SER A 947 25.86 8.54 -13.34
CA SER A 947 25.95 9.98 -13.59
C SER A 947 24.78 10.79 -13.04
N SER A 948 23.68 10.15 -12.62
CA SER A 948 22.61 10.81 -11.85
C SER A 948 22.81 10.64 -10.35
N LYS A 949 23.19 9.44 -9.89
CA LYS A 949 23.41 9.14 -8.46
C LYS A 949 24.33 7.91 -8.33
N TRP A 950 25.31 7.95 -7.42
CA TRP A 950 26.27 6.85 -7.26
C TRP A 950 25.65 5.49 -6.92
N THR A 951 24.45 5.46 -6.34
CA THR A 951 23.70 4.21 -6.12
C THR A 951 23.40 3.45 -7.42
N GLY A 952 23.48 4.10 -8.59
CA GLY A 952 23.47 3.45 -9.90
C GLY A 952 24.56 2.39 -10.06
N VAL A 953 25.69 2.52 -9.32
CA VAL A 953 26.78 1.54 -9.33
C VAL A 953 26.33 0.16 -8.86
N TYR A 954 25.30 0.08 -8.00
CA TYR A 954 24.74 -1.18 -7.52
C TYR A 954 24.11 -1.99 -8.67
N SER A 955 23.42 -1.30 -9.58
CA SER A 955 22.87 -1.89 -10.81
C SER A 955 23.99 -2.39 -11.72
N LEU A 956 25.00 -1.55 -11.95
CA LEU A 956 26.16 -1.89 -12.77
C LEU A 956 26.88 -3.14 -12.24
N PHE A 957 27.18 -3.17 -10.93
CA PHE A 957 27.81 -4.29 -10.27
C PHE A 957 26.96 -5.56 -10.35
N GLY A 958 25.64 -5.46 -10.13
CA GLY A 958 24.70 -6.57 -10.29
C GLY A 958 24.69 -7.18 -11.70
N ILE A 959 24.78 -6.34 -12.73
CA ILE A 959 24.86 -6.76 -14.13
C ILE A 959 26.21 -7.42 -14.42
N VAL A 960 27.32 -6.83 -13.96
CA VAL A 960 28.67 -7.40 -14.10
C VAL A 960 28.75 -8.79 -13.47
N LEU A 961 28.24 -8.95 -12.24
CA LEU A 961 28.19 -10.24 -11.56
C LEU A 961 27.32 -11.26 -12.28
N LEU A 962 26.19 -10.84 -12.85
CA LEU A 962 25.32 -11.69 -13.66
C LEU A 962 26.04 -12.20 -14.92
N LEU A 963 26.76 -11.32 -15.62
CA LEU A 963 27.55 -11.66 -16.79
C LEU A 963 28.74 -12.56 -16.43
N ALA A 964 29.43 -12.27 -15.33
CA ALA A 964 30.52 -13.09 -14.81
C ALA A 964 30.04 -14.51 -14.44
N TRP A 965 28.87 -14.62 -13.82
CA TRP A 965 28.24 -15.90 -13.52
C TRP A 965 27.88 -16.69 -14.79
N ASP A 966 27.33 -16.03 -15.81
CA ASP A 966 27.03 -16.68 -17.09
C ASP A 966 28.30 -17.13 -17.83
N ALA A 967 29.37 -16.32 -17.78
CA ALA A 967 30.70 -16.71 -18.27
C ALA A 967 31.28 -17.90 -17.49
N PHE A 968 31.17 -17.93 -16.16
CA PHE A 968 31.69 -19.02 -15.34
C PHE A 968 31.02 -20.37 -15.62
N LYS A 969 29.74 -20.37 -16.00
CA LYS A 969 28.97 -21.60 -16.28
C LYS A 969 29.36 -22.33 -17.56
N LYS A 970 30.31 -21.79 -18.34
CA LYS A 970 30.88 -22.41 -19.56
C LYS A 970 29.87 -23.00 -20.54
N ARG A 971 28.85 -22.23 -20.89
CA ARG A 971 27.74 -22.70 -21.74
C ARG A 971 28.00 -22.37 -23.20
N ASP A 972 27.87 -23.35 -24.09
CA ASP A 972 28.04 -23.17 -25.55
C ASP A 972 27.08 -22.14 -26.17
N GLY A 973 25.96 -21.84 -25.50
CA GLY A 973 24.99 -20.79 -25.83
C GLY A 973 24.82 -19.70 -24.77
N GLY A 974 25.83 -19.45 -23.95
CA GLY A 974 25.85 -18.31 -23.03
C GLY A 974 26.82 -17.23 -23.49
N LEU A 975 27.23 -16.35 -22.58
CA LEU A 975 28.26 -15.36 -22.82
C LEU A 975 29.55 -16.01 -23.35
N GLN A 976 29.89 -17.23 -22.94
CA GLN A 976 31.03 -17.94 -23.51
C GLN A 976 30.90 -18.26 -25.01
N GLY A 977 29.70 -18.54 -25.53
CA GLY A 977 29.48 -18.71 -26.96
C GLY A 977 29.76 -17.44 -27.76
N LEU A 978 29.43 -16.28 -27.18
CA LEU A 978 29.81 -14.95 -27.70
C LEU A 978 31.33 -14.73 -27.66
N LEU A 979 32.00 -15.26 -26.63
CA LEU A 979 33.43 -15.11 -26.37
C LEU A 979 34.33 -16.16 -27.07
N ARG A 980 33.79 -17.33 -27.48
CA ARG A 980 34.55 -18.52 -27.96
C ARG A 980 35.33 -18.31 -29.25
N ARG A 981 35.13 -17.20 -29.96
CA ARG A 981 35.84 -16.88 -31.21
C ARG A 981 36.46 -15.47 -31.12
N ARG A 982 37.77 -15.44 -30.79
CA ARG A 982 38.71 -14.30 -30.65
C ARG A 982 38.76 -13.58 -29.29
N SER A 983 39.99 -13.27 -28.85
CA SER A 983 40.36 -12.40 -27.71
C SER A 983 39.71 -11.02 -27.76
N THR A 984 39.39 -10.53 -28.96
CA THR A 984 38.68 -9.27 -29.22
C THR A 984 37.27 -9.22 -28.59
N SER A 985 36.66 -10.37 -28.31
CA SER A 985 35.30 -10.46 -27.77
C SER A 985 35.22 -10.17 -26.27
N ILE A 986 36.27 -10.52 -25.51
CA ILE A 986 36.34 -10.26 -24.05
C ILE A 986 36.57 -8.76 -23.81
N LEU A 987 37.53 -8.18 -24.53
CA LEU A 987 37.81 -6.74 -24.47
C LEU A 987 36.60 -5.91 -24.91
N ALA A 988 35.84 -6.35 -25.92
CA ALA A 988 34.59 -5.70 -26.32
C ALA A 988 33.50 -5.77 -25.24
N THR A 989 33.28 -6.93 -24.61
CA THR A 989 32.30 -7.06 -23.51
C THR A 989 32.70 -6.23 -22.28
N ILE A 990 33.99 -6.25 -21.92
CA ILE A 990 34.54 -5.42 -20.83
C ILE A 990 34.40 -3.93 -21.17
N GLY A 991 34.73 -3.53 -22.40
CA GLY A 991 34.57 -2.17 -22.87
C GLY A 991 33.11 -1.69 -22.80
N LEU A 992 32.15 -2.50 -23.24
CA LEU A 992 30.74 -2.12 -23.22
C LEU A 992 30.15 -2.01 -21.82
N VAL A 993 30.61 -2.81 -20.85
CA VAL A 993 30.01 -2.86 -19.51
C VAL A 993 30.82 -2.06 -18.49
N LEU A 994 32.10 -1.75 -18.71
CA LEU A 994 32.91 -0.95 -17.78
C LEU A 994 33.38 0.38 -18.38
N LEU A 995 33.86 0.38 -19.63
CA LEU A 995 34.38 1.60 -20.26
C LEU A 995 33.26 2.55 -20.71
N VAL A 996 32.18 2.03 -21.31
CA VAL A 996 31.04 2.88 -21.73
C VAL A 996 30.43 3.62 -20.54
N PRO A 997 30.09 2.98 -19.39
CA PRO A 997 29.62 3.73 -18.22
C PRO A 997 30.61 4.80 -17.76
N ALA A 998 31.91 4.52 -17.74
CA ALA A 998 32.94 5.48 -17.33
C ALA A 998 33.05 6.67 -18.29
N ILE A 999 32.93 6.43 -19.60
CA ILE A 999 32.90 7.50 -20.61
C ILE A 999 31.65 8.36 -20.41
N VAL A 1000 30.47 7.76 -20.25
CA VAL A 1000 29.23 8.51 -19.98
C VAL A 1000 29.37 9.34 -18.72
N TYR A 1001 29.95 8.78 -17.65
CA TYR A 1001 30.23 9.50 -16.42
C TYR A 1001 31.14 10.70 -16.62
N LEU A 1002 32.24 10.55 -17.35
CA LEU A 1002 33.18 11.64 -17.61
C LEU A 1002 32.57 12.73 -18.51
N LEU A 1003 31.79 12.35 -19.53
CA LEU A 1003 31.15 13.29 -20.46
C LEU A 1003 30.14 14.21 -19.76
N THR A 1004 29.51 13.76 -18.68
CA THR A 1004 28.58 14.61 -17.92
C THR A 1004 29.30 15.68 -17.08
N TYR A 1005 30.63 15.70 -17.04
CA TYR A 1005 31.40 16.79 -16.41
C TYR A 1005 31.91 17.82 -17.44
N ILE A 1006 31.45 17.79 -18.69
CA ILE A 1006 31.82 18.80 -19.70
C ILE A 1006 31.55 20.23 -19.21
N PRO A 1007 30.38 20.56 -18.61
CA PRO A 1007 30.14 21.90 -18.08
C PRO A 1007 31.14 22.28 -16.98
N TYR A 1008 31.47 21.36 -16.08
CA TYR A 1008 32.48 21.58 -15.04
C TYR A 1008 33.85 21.92 -15.66
N PHE A 1009 34.30 21.16 -16.66
CA PHE A 1009 35.55 21.46 -17.36
C PHE A 1009 35.50 22.79 -18.14
N SER A 1010 34.32 23.20 -18.61
CA SER A 1010 34.15 24.47 -19.32
C SER A 1010 34.32 25.71 -18.44
N LEU A 1011 34.19 25.55 -17.11
CA LEU A 1011 34.47 26.60 -16.11
C LEU A 1011 35.98 26.79 -15.84
N GLY A 1012 36.84 26.03 -16.53
CA GLY A 1012 38.30 26.13 -16.39
C GLY A 1012 38.92 25.07 -15.49
N HIS A 1013 38.13 24.15 -14.93
CA HIS A 1013 38.63 23.05 -14.10
C HIS A 1013 39.41 22.01 -14.90
N GLY A 1014 40.48 21.49 -14.30
CA GLY A 1014 41.27 20.40 -14.85
C GLY A 1014 40.84 19.01 -14.35
N LEU A 1015 41.51 17.97 -14.85
CA LEU A 1015 41.30 16.59 -14.36
C LEU A 1015 41.69 16.42 -12.88
N GLY A 1016 42.68 17.19 -12.39
CA GLY A 1016 43.08 17.18 -10.97
C GLY A 1016 41.97 17.69 -10.05
N ASP A 1017 41.30 18.77 -10.46
CA ASP A 1017 40.17 19.35 -9.73
C ASP A 1017 38.98 18.39 -9.75
N TRP A 1018 38.74 17.71 -10.88
CA TRP A 1018 37.71 16.68 -10.96
C TRP A 1018 37.97 15.51 -10.00
N VAL A 1019 39.21 15.02 -9.88
CA VAL A 1019 39.54 13.97 -8.89
C VAL A 1019 39.29 14.48 -7.47
N SER A 1020 39.66 15.72 -7.19
CA SER A 1020 39.43 16.36 -5.89
C SER A 1020 37.94 16.49 -5.58
N LEU A 1021 37.12 16.86 -6.58
CA LEU A 1021 35.66 16.87 -6.48
C LEU A 1021 35.10 15.48 -6.15
N GLN A 1022 35.57 14.42 -6.82
CA GLN A 1022 35.14 13.05 -6.51
C GLN A 1022 35.49 12.66 -5.06
N ALA A 1023 36.67 13.06 -4.58
CA ALA A 1023 37.08 12.84 -3.20
C ALA A 1023 36.19 13.60 -2.22
N SER A 1024 35.91 14.88 -2.47
CA SER A 1024 35.01 15.69 -1.65
C SER A 1024 33.59 15.13 -1.59
N MET A 1025 33.05 14.65 -2.72
CA MET A 1025 31.76 13.95 -2.75
C MET A 1025 31.79 12.69 -1.89
N TYR A 1026 32.87 11.90 -1.96
CA TYR A 1026 33.02 10.70 -1.15
C TYR A 1026 33.09 11.05 0.34
N ASP A 1027 33.92 12.01 0.72
CA ASP A 1027 34.11 12.43 2.10
C ASP A 1027 32.80 13.00 2.67
N TYR A 1028 32.04 13.78 1.90
CA TYR A 1028 30.70 14.20 2.27
C TYR A 1028 29.80 13.01 2.63
N HIS A 1029 29.65 12.03 1.73
CA HIS A 1029 28.78 10.86 1.98
C HIS A 1029 29.32 9.93 3.08
N ALA A 1030 30.64 9.83 3.25
CA ALA A 1030 31.27 8.97 4.24
C ALA A 1030 31.24 9.55 5.66
N THR A 1031 31.23 10.89 5.78
CA THR A 1031 31.30 11.58 7.07
C THR A 1031 29.99 12.23 7.52
N LEU A 1032 28.96 12.22 6.68
CA LEU A 1032 27.62 12.73 7.01
C LEU A 1032 27.06 12.04 8.27
N LYS A 1033 27.02 12.81 9.36
CA LYS A 1033 26.39 12.46 10.65
C LYS A 1033 25.41 13.58 11.03
N ALA A 1034 24.30 13.66 10.30
CA ALA A 1034 23.15 14.46 10.70
C ALA A 1034 22.16 13.56 11.46
N GLY A 1035 21.16 14.18 12.10
CA GLY A 1035 20.03 13.52 12.72
C GLY A 1035 18.75 14.08 12.11
N HIS A 1036 18.03 13.31 11.31
CA HIS A 1036 16.83 13.77 10.60
C HIS A 1036 15.57 13.01 11.03
N PRO A 1037 14.46 13.70 11.40
CA PRO A 1037 13.25 13.07 11.94
C PRO A 1037 12.54 12.14 10.97
N TYR A 1038 12.72 12.32 9.66
CA TYR A 1038 12.16 11.46 8.61
C TYR A 1038 13.12 10.37 8.11
N SER A 1039 14.28 10.20 8.75
CA SER A 1039 15.20 9.11 8.41
C SER A 1039 14.59 7.73 8.72
N SER A 1040 15.02 6.70 7.98
CA SER A 1040 14.53 5.33 8.12
C SER A 1040 15.60 4.30 7.79
N PHE A 1041 15.49 3.11 8.36
CA PHE A 1041 16.44 2.03 8.12
C PHE A 1041 16.07 1.19 6.89
N TRP A 1042 17.08 0.61 6.24
CA TRP A 1042 16.90 -0.17 5.01
C TRP A 1042 15.93 -1.36 5.13
N TYR A 1043 15.78 -1.93 6.34
CA TYR A 1043 14.86 -3.04 6.59
C TYR A 1043 13.40 -2.61 6.80
N GLU A 1044 13.14 -1.32 6.94
CA GLU A 1044 11.80 -0.74 7.11
C GLU A 1044 11.12 -0.47 5.76
N TRP A 1045 11.91 -0.15 4.73
CA TRP A 1045 11.39 0.18 3.40
C TRP A 1045 10.54 -0.91 2.74
N PRO A 1046 10.85 -2.22 2.86
CA PRO A 1046 9.99 -3.27 2.33
C PRO A 1046 8.56 -3.26 2.90
N LEU A 1047 8.35 -2.66 4.07
CA LEU A 1047 7.05 -2.47 4.72
C LEU A 1047 6.39 -1.12 4.39
N ALA A 1048 6.98 -0.34 3.47
CA ALA A 1048 6.60 1.02 3.11
C ALA A 1048 6.71 2.04 4.26
N ARG A 1049 7.55 1.78 5.27
CA ARG A 1049 7.80 2.67 6.40
C ARG A 1049 8.86 3.74 6.08
N GLY A 1050 8.79 4.87 6.77
CA GLY A 1050 9.75 5.97 6.63
C GLY A 1050 9.30 7.02 5.62
N ALA A 1051 8.02 7.39 5.65
CA ALA A 1051 7.48 8.44 4.80
C ALA A 1051 8.24 9.77 5.02
N VAL A 1052 8.58 10.44 3.92
CA VAL A 1052 9.30 11.72 3.92
C VAL A 1052 8.34 12.82 3.47
N TYR A 1053 8.28 13.92 4.23
CA TYR A 1053 7.51 15.12 3.86
C TYR A 1053 8.32 16.03 2.93
N PHE A 1054 7.69 16.48 1.86
CA PHE A 1054 8.25 17.38 0.85
C PHE A 1054 7.56 18.74 0.83
N TYR A 1055 6.28 18.79 1.19
CA TYR A 1055 5.47 20.01 1.15
C TYR A 1055 4.44 20.05 2.27
N ALA A 1056 4.18 21.26 2.79
CA ALA A 1056 2.98 21.58 3.51
C ALA A 1056 2.58 23.03 3.26
N SER A 1057 1.29 23.27 3.01
CA SER A 1057 0.68 24.60 2.99
C SER A 1057 -0.72 24.57 3.59
N ALA A 1058 -1.19 25.68 4.12
CA ALA A 1058 -2.50 25.80 4.75
C ALA A 1058 -3.18 27.13 4.40
N ASN A 1059 -4.48 27.08 4.11
CA ASN A 1059 -5.28 28.27 3.79
C ASN A 1059 -6.30 28.63 4.91
N GLY A 1060 -6.03 28.20 6.15
CA GLY A 1060 -6.85 28.45 7.34
C GLY A 1060 -7.99 27.44 7.58
N VAL A 1061 -8.52 26.80 6.53
CA VAL A 1061 -9.59 25.79 6.63
C VAL A 1061 -9.15 24.43 6.08
N GLN A 1062 -8.30 24.43 5.06
CA GLN A 1062 -7.78 23.25 4.39
C GLN A 1062 -6.26 23.24 4.44
N ARG A 1063 -5.69 22.05 4.29
CA ARG A 1063 -4.25 21.80 4.28
C ARG A 1063 -3.89 21.02 3.03
N ALA A 1064 -2.80 21.41 2.39
CA ALA A 1064 -2.17 20.71 1.28
C ALA A 1064 -0.83 20.16 1.78
N GLU A 1065 -0.52 18.90 1.46
CA GLU A 1065 0.73 18.26 1.84
C GLU A 1065 1.23 17.36 0.71
N ILE A 1066 2.55 17.22 0.59
CA ILE A 1066 3.19 16.22 -0.27
C ILE A 1066 4.12 15.38 0.60
N TRP A 1067 3.90 14.07 0.63
CA TRP A 1067 4.78 13.13 1.29
C TRP A 1067 4.88 11.82 0.51
N THR A 1068 6.00 11.11 0.65
CA THR A 1068 6.22 9.85 -0.06
C THR A 1068 5.61 8.67 0.66
N ILE A 1069 4.81 7.88 -0.07
CA ILE A 1069 4.29 6.60 0.40
C ILE A 1069 4.37 5.53 -0.67
N GLY A 1070 5.01 4.42 -0.34
CA GLY A 1070 4.94 3.21 -1.15
C GLY A 1070 3.55 2.61 -1.12
N ASN A 1071 3.00 2.17 -2.26
CA ASN A 1071 1.70 1.50 -2.27
C ASN A 1071 1.84 0.15 -1.54
N PRO A 1072 1.20 -0.09 -0.38
CA PRO A 1072 1.40 -1.31 0.41
C PRO A 1072 1.03 -2.58 -0.35
N VAL A 1073 0.09 -2.50 -1.32
CA VAL A 1073 -0.26 -3.61 -2.20
C VAL A 1073 0.92 -3.96 -3.11
N VAL A 1074 1.58 -2.96 -3.68
CA VAL A 1074 2.75 -3.13 -4.56
C VAL A 1074 3.96 -3.60 -3.75
N PHE A 1075 4.21 -3.01 -2.59
CA PHE A 1075 5.35 -3.34 -1.73
C PHE A 1075 5.23 -4.75 -1.17
N LEU A 1076 4.19 -5.04 -0.38
CA LEU A 1076 4.03 -6.34 0.27
C LEU A 1076 3.68 -7.43 -0.75
N GLY A 1077 2.77 -7.13 -1.69
CA GLY A 1077 2.42 -8.06 -2.76
C GLY A 1077 3.59 -8.35 -3.70
N GLY A 1078 4.43 -7.36 -3.98
CA GLY A 1078 5.65 -7.50 -4.76
C GLY A 1078 6.69 -8.38 -4.07
N LEU A 1079 6.88 -8.26 -2.75
CA LEU A 1079 7.75 -9.15 -1.97
C LEU A 1079 7.27 -10.61 -2.05
N ILE A 1080 5.97 -10.85 -1.89
CA ILE A 1080 5.39 -12.19 -2.06
C ILE A 1080 5.62 -12.68 -3.49
N GLY A 1081 5.44 -11.79 -4.48
CA GLY A 1081 5.73 -12.06 -5.89
C GLY A 1081 7.20 -12.44 -6.12
N LEU A 1082 8.15 -11.73 -5.49
CA LEU A 1082 9.58 -12.01 -5.58
C LEU A 1082 9.95 -13.37 -4.99
N VAL A 1083 9.39 -13.72 -3.83
CA VAL A 1083 9.54 -15.06 -3.26
C VAL A 1083 8.96 -16.10 -4.23
N GLY A 1084 7.79 -15.83 -4.80
CA GLY A 1084 7.14 -16.68 -5.80
C GLY A 1084 7.99 -16.88 -7.06
N LEU A 1085 8.61 -15.82 -7.58
CA LEU A 1085 9.53 -15.83 -8.71
C LEU A 1085 10.80 -16.60 -8.38
N THR A 1086 11.42 -16.35 -7.22
CA THR A 1086 12.63 -17.05 -6.75
C THR A 1086 12.39 -18.55 -6.63
N VAL A 1087 11.29 -18.93 -5.97
CA VAL A 1087 10.87 -20.33 -5.84
C VAL A 1087 10.58 -20.94 -7.21
N SER A 1088 9.97 -20.19 -8.13
CA SER A 1088 9.65 -20.66 -9.48
C SER A 1088 10.88 -20.81 -10.35
N ALA A 1089 11.83 -19.88 -10.31
CA ALA A 1089 13.12 -19.94 -10.97
C ALA A 1089 13.89 -21.20 -10.54
N TRP A 1090 13.95 -21.42 -9.22
CA TRP A 1090 14.60 -22.59 -8.64
C TRP A 1090 13.90 -23.90 -9.03
N ARG A 1091 12.56 -23.94 -9.02
CA ARG A 1091 11.75 -25.12 -9.39
C ARG A 1091 11.81 -25.47 -10.86
N ARG A 1092 11.66 -24.47 -11.73
CA ARG A 1092 11.56 -24.64 -13.18
C ARG A 1092 12.95 -24.70 -13.82
N ARG A 1093 14.01 -24.38 -13.06
CA ARG A 1093 15.39 -24.22 -13.58
C ARG A 1093 15.40 -23.25 -14.75
N ASP A 1094 14.60 -22.20 -14.60
CA ASP A 1094 14.43 -21.14 -15.57
C ASP A 1094 15.07 -19.87 -15.01
N ALA A 1095 16.18 -19.48 -15.63
CA ALA A 1095 16.95 -18.34 -15.16
C ALA A 1095 16.23 -17.00 -15.41
N ALA A 1096 15.31 -16.93 -16.39
CA ALA A 1096 14.54 -15.71 -16.66
C ALA A 1096 13.65 -15.32 -15.46
N LEU A 1097 13.12 -16.30 -14.73
CA LEU A 1097 12.32 -16.06 -13.53
C LEU A 1097 13.18 -15.60 -12.33
N GLY A 1098 14.48 -15.92 -12.33
CA GLY A 1098 15.40 -15.58 -11.25
C GLY A 1098 16.05 -14.20 -11.40
N MET A 1099 15.90 -13.59 -12.57
CA MET A 1099 16.50 -12.30 -12.90
C MET A 1099 15.91 -11.11 -12.16
N VAL A 1100 14.59 -11.05 -12.05
CA VAL A 1100 13.91 -9.97 -11.30
C VAL A 1100 14.31 -10.02 -9.81
N PRO A 1101 14.29 -11.19 -9.13
CA PRO A 1101 14.87 -11.32 -7.79
C PRO A 1101 16.36 -10.97 -7.69
N TRP A 1102 17.17 -11.30 -8.70
CA TRP A 1102 18.59 -10.95 -8.72
C TRP A 1102 18.81 -9.44 -8.80
N ALA A 1103 18.07 -8.74 -9.67
CA ALA A 1103 18.15 -7.29 -9.77
C ALA A 1103 17.78 -6.62 -8.44
N VAL A 1104 16.71 -7.08 -7.78
CA VAL A 1104 16.32 -6.58 -6.45
C VAL A 1104 17.41 -6.85 -5.41
N PHE A 1105 17.97 -8.06 -5.39
CA PHE A 1105 19.05 -8.39 -4.46
C PHE A 1105 20.28 -7.49 -4.66
N ALA A 1106 20.70 -7.27 -5.91
CA ALA A 1106 21.85 -6.43 -6.23
C ALA A 1106 21.65 -4.96 -5.81
N LEU A 1107 20.43 -4.45 -5.93
CA LEU A 1107 20.07 -3.08 -5.51
C LEU A 1107 19.88 -2.94 -3.99
N MET A 1108 19.51 -4.03 -3.30
CA MET A 1108 19.21 -4.02 -1.87
C MET A 1108 20.43 -4.31 -0.99
N ALA A 1109 21.27 -5.28 -1.39
CA ALA A 1109 22.36 -5.80 -0.56
C ALA A 1109 23.37 -4.74 -0.09
N PRO A 1110 23.78 -3.73 -0.91
CA PRO A 1110 24.74 -2.73 -0.48
C PRO A 1110 24.27 -1.89 0.73
N TRP A 1111 22.97 -1.65 0.87
CA TRP A 1111 22.41 -0.85 1.97
C TRP A 1111 22.65 -1.45 3.36
N ILE A 1112 22.90 -2.76 3.44
CA ILE A 1112 23.23 -3.44 4.71
C ILE A 1112 24.54 -2.89 5.31
N LEU A 1113 25.43 -2.36 4.47
CA LEU A 1113 26.75 -1.87 4.87
C LEU A 1113 26.80 -0.35 5.08
N VAL A 1114 25.73 0.37 4.74
CA VAL A 1114 25.68 1.83 4.81
C VAL A 1114 25.16 2.25 6.19
N SER A 1115 25.94 3.06 6.91
CA SER A 1115 25.65 3.49 8.29
C SER A 1115 25.28 4.96 8.45
N ARG A 1116 25.30 5.75 7.36
CA ARG A 1116 24.82 7.13 7.36
C ARG A 1116 23.29 7.19 7.39
N GLU A 1117 22.73 8.39 7.50
CA GLU A 1117 21.29 8.60 7.41
C GLU A 1117 20.72 8.20 6.05
N LEU A 1118 19.55 7.55 6.08
CA LEU A 1118 18.86 7.02 4.91
C LEU A 1118 17.36 7.34 4.97
N PHE A 1119 16.72 7.19 3.82
CA PHE A 1119 15.34 7.58 3.58
C PHE A 1119 14.63 6.59 2.66
N LEU A 1120 13.31 6.51 2.73
CA LEU A 1120 12.51 5.59 1.93
C LEU A 1120 12.72 5.72 0.41
N TYR A 1121 13.00 6.93 -0.10
CA TYR A 1121 13.25 7.14 -1.53
C TYR A 1121 14.46 6.36 -2.08
N HIS A 1122 15.41 5.94 -1.21
CA HIS A 1122 16.51 5.05 -1.60
C HIS A 1122 16.02 3.67 -2.07
N TYR A 1123 14.79 3.28 -1.70
CA TYR A 1123 14.16 2.05 -2.12
C TYR A 1123 13.43 2.17 -3.48
N ALA A 1124 13.23 3.39 -4.01
CA ALA A 1124 12.51 3.63 -5.26
C ALA A 1124 13.02 2.79 -6.46
N PRO A 1125 14.35 2.58 -6.67
CA PRO A 1125 14.85 1.74 -7.77
C PRO A 1125 14.40 0.27 -7.73
N ILE A 1126 13.99 -0.23 -6.57
CA ILE A 1126 13.53 -1.60 -6.37
C ILE A 1126 12.04 -1.76 -6.72
N VAL A 1127 11.24 -0.70 -6.57
CA VAL A 1127 9.78 -0.72 -6.71
C VAL A 1127 9.29 -1.21 -8.09
N PRO A 1128 9.87 -0.82 -9.24
CA PRO A 1128 9.44 -1.36 -10.53
C PRO A 1128 9.61 -2.87 -10.65
N PHE A 1129 10.64 -3.44 -10.02
CA PHE A 1129 10.86 -4.89 -9.99
C PHE A 1129 9.83 -5.59 -9.08
N LEU A 1130 9.42 -4.96 -7.98
CA LEU A 1130 8.30 -5.43 -7.14
C LEU A 1130 6.98 -5.43 -7.91
N ALA A 1131 6.70 -4.36 -8.66
CA ALA A 1131 5.53 -4.27 -9.53
C ALA A 1131 5.50 -5.39 -10.59
N VAL A 1132 6.63 -5.67 -11.23
CA VAL A 1132 6.78 -6.80 -12.17
C VAL A 1132 6.55 -8.15 -11.48
N ALA A 1133 7.05 -8.32 -10.27
CA ALA A 1133 6.88 -9.54 -9.49
C ALA A 1133 5.43 -9.77 -9.03
N LEU A 1134 4.74 -8.72 -8.57
CA LEU A 1134 3.33 -8.74 -8.21
C LEU A 1134 2.45 -9.00 -9.43
N ALA A 1135 2.73 -8.33 -10.55
CA ALA A 1135 2.01 -8.55 -11.80
C ALA A 1135 2.12 -10.00 -12.26
N TRP A 1136 3.31 -10.60 -12.15
CA TRP A 1136 3.49 -12.02 -12.41
C TRP A 1136 2.66 -12.86 -11.45
N LEU A 1137 2.69 -12.59 -10.14
CA LEU A 1137 1.93 -13.34 -9.15
C LEU A 1137 0.42 -13.31 -9.41
N ALA A 1138 -0.12 -12.12 -9.72
CA ALA A 1138 -1.54 -11.92 -10.00
C ALA A 1138 -2.01 -12.62 -11.28
N SER A 1139 -1.15 -12.68 -12.31
CA SER A 1139 -1.51 -13.18 -13.64
C SER A 1139 -0.96 -14.59 -13.97
N ALA A 1140 -0.08 -15.15 -13.13
CA ALA A 1140 0.60 -16.41 -13.38
C ALA A 1140 -0.38 -17.58 -13.51
N ARG A 1141 -0.24 -18.33 -14.62
CA ARG A 1141 -1.06 -19.51 -14.90
C ARG A 1141 -0.46 -20.76 -14.25
N SER A 1142 -1.29 -21.53 -13.55
CA SER A 1142 -0.99 -22.94 -13.27
C SER A 1142 -1.27 -23.79 -14.51
N PRO A 1143 -0.47 -24.82 -14.84
CA PRO A 1143 -0.75 -25.69 -15.97
C PRO A 1143 -2.19 -26.25 -15.92
N GLY A 1144 -2.99 -25.97 -16.95
CA GLY A 1144 -4.39 -26.39 -17.07
C GLY A 1144 -5.45 -25.50 -16.40
N ARG A 1145 -5.12 -24.27 -15.96
CA ARG A 1145 -6.10 -23.29 -15.42
C ARG A 1145 -5.93 -21.91 -16.06
N ARG A 1146 -7.06 -21.27 -16.38
CA ARG A 1146 -7.10 -19.86 -16.83
C ARG A 1146 -6.75 -18.91 -15.65
N PRO A 1147 -6.19 -17.71 -15.91
CA PRO A 1147 -6.01 -16.69 -14.88
C PRO A 1147 -7.36 -16.35 -14.23
N SER A 1148 -7.36 -16.10 -12.93
CA SER A 1148 -8.57 -15.62 -12.23
C SER A 1148 -8.73 -14.12 -12.53
N TRP A 1149 -9.61 -13.76 -13.44
CA TRP A 1149 -9.89 -12.34 -13.74
C TRP A 1149 -10.42 -11.59 -12.51
N ILE A 1150 -11.17 -12.27 -11.64
CA ILE A 1150 -11.62 -11.71 -10.36
C ILE A 1150 -10.40 -11.41 -9.48
N GLY A 1151 -9.47 -12.34 -9.31
CA GLY A 1151 -8.27 -12.11 -8.49
C GLY A 1151 -7.36 -11.02 -9.06
N ILE A 1152 -7.22 -10.95 -10.38
CA ILE A 1152 -6.50 -9.87 -11.06
C ILE A 1152 -7.21 -8.52 -10.80
N ALA A 1153 -8.52 -8.47 -10.97
CA ALA A 1153 -9.32 -7.26 -10.73
C ALA A 1153 -9.27 -6.83 -9.26
N THR A 1154 -9.27 -7.76 -8.32
CA THR A 1154 -9.13 -7.45 -6.88
C THR A 1154 -7.76 -6.83 -6.60
N VAL A 1155 -6.65 -7.44 -7.02
CA VAL A 1155 -5.31 -6.90 -6.74
C VAL A 1155 -5.11 -5.55 -7.43
N ALA A 1156 -5.52 -5.42 -8.70
CA ALA A 1156 -5.47 -4.17 -9.44
C ALA A 1156 -6.35 -3.08 -8.81
N GLY A 1157 -7.58 -3.44 -8.44
CA GLY A 1157 -8.55 -2.54 -7.80
C GLY A 1157 -8.08 -2.08 -6.41
N SER A 1158 -7.49 -2.96 -5.61
CA SER A 1158 -6.91 -2.59 -4.30
C SER A 1158 -5.74 -1.63 -4.44
N ALA A 1159 -4.81 -1.88 -5.38
CA ALA A 1159 -3.69 -0.97 -5.62
C ALA A 1159 -4.19 0.41 -6.09
N LEU A 1160 -5.17 0.45 -7.00
CA LEU A 1160 -5.79 1.69 -7.48
C LEU A 1160 -6.54 2.42 -6.37
N PHE A 1161 -7.28 1.71 -5.52
CA PHE A 1161 -8.02 2.30 -4.40
C PHE A 1161 -7.07 2.99 -3.41
N VAL A 1162 -5.97 2.33 -3.01
CA VAL A 1162 -4.99 2.93 -2.10
C VAL A 1162 -4.37 4.18 -2.73
N PHE A 1163 -4.02 4.13 -4.01
CA PHE A 1163 -3.49 5.30 -4.71
C PHE A 1163 -4.51 6.43 -4.78
N ALA A 1164 -5.76 6.15 -5.14
CA ALA A 1164 -6.81 7.16 -5.22
C ALA A 1164 -7.11 7.82 -3.86
N ALA A 1165 -7.05 7.05 -2.77
CA ALA A 1165 -7.20 7.58 -1.41
C ALA A 1165 -6.01 8.44 -0.98
N ALA A 1166 -4.78 8.09 -1.39
CA ALA A 1166 -3.59 8.88 -1.07
C ALA A 1166 -3.38 10.07 -2.01
N PHE A 1167 -3.98 10.05 -3.21
CA PHE A 1167 -3.70 10.97 -4.32
C PHE A 1167 -3.69 12.46 -3.94
N PRO A 1168 -4.66 12.98 -3.15
CA PRO A 1168 -4.63 14.38 -2.74
C PRO A 1168 -3.33 14.78 -2.03
N MET A 1169 -2.73 13.88 -1.26
CA MET A 1169 -1.46 14.12 -0.54
C MET A 1169 -0.21 13.71 -1.33
N LEU A 1170 -0.37 13.07 -2.49
CA LEU A 1170 0.75 12.82 -3.40
C LEU A 1170 0.96 14.01 -4.33
N ASP A 1171 -0.11 14.74 -4.63
CA ASP A 1171 -0.16 15.85 -5.59
C ASP A 1171 -0.23 17.24 -4.93
N GLY A 1172 -0.49 17.32 -3.62
CA GLY A 1172 -0.55 18.57 -2.89
C GLY A 1172 -1.89 19.30 -3.00
N TRP A 1173 -3.01 18.58 -3.05
CA TRP A 1173 -4.35 19.16 -3.09
C TRP A 1173 -4.77 19.68 -1.71
N TYR A 1174 -5.45 20.83 -1.69
CA TYR A 1174 -6.07 21.34 -0.47
C TYR A 1174 -7.26 20.46 -0.05
N VAL A 1175 -7.14 19.82 1.11
CA VAL A 1175 -8.17 18.96 1.69
C VAL A 1175 -8.44 19.32 3.16
N PRO A 1176 -9.61 18.98 3.72
CA PRO A 1176 -9.86 19.14 5.15
C PRO A 1176 -8.88 18.33 5.99
N GLN A 1177 -8.44 18.86 7.14
CA GLN A 1177 -7.54 18.17 8.07
C GLN A 1177 -8.06 16.77 8.46
N SER A 1178 -9.38 16.62 8.63
CA SER A 1178 -10.02 15.35 8.95
C SER A 1178 -9.81 14.27 7.90
N TYR A 1179 -9.65 14.63 6.62
CA TYR A 1179 -9.34 13.68 5.56
C TYR A 1179 -7.91 13.15 5.67
N LEU A 1180 -6.95 14.05 5.93
CA LEU A 1180 -5.54 13.69 6.15
C LEU A 1180 -5.40 12.71 7.31
N ASP A 1181 -6.08 13.00 8.42
CA ASP A 1181 -6.05 12.16 9.62
C ASP A 1181 -6.66 10.77 9.36
N GLN A 1182 -7.72 10.69 8.55
CA GLN A 1182 -8.31 9.41 8.14
C GLN A 1182 -7.36 8.57 7.31
N VAL A 1183 -6.70 9.14 6.31
CA VAL A 1183 -5.77 8.36 5.47
C VAL A 1183 -4.54 7.90 6.27
N ARG A 1184 -4.03 8.75 7.18
CA ARG A 1184 -2.98 8.36 8.14
C ARG A 1184 -3.45 7.21 9.04
N ALA A 1185 -4.68 7.26 9.54
CA ALA A 1185 -5.27 6.21 10.36
C ALA A 1185 -5.55 4.90 9.60
N TRP A 1186 -5.72 4.93 8.28
CA TRP A 1186 -5.89 3.72 7.45
C TRP A 1186 -4.58 2.95 7.25
N ILE A 1187 -3.45 3.65 7.31
CA ILE A 1187 -2.12 3.08 7.10
C ILE A 1187 -1.19 3.46 8.28
N PRO A 1188 -1.59 3.19 9.54
CA PRO A 1188 -0.91 3.73 10.72
C PRO A 1188 0.48 3.13 10.93
N TRP A 1189 0.81 2.02 10.26
CA TRP A 1189 2.14 1.42 10.32
C TRP A 1189 3.14 2.08 9.38
N VAL A 1190 2.71 2.95 8.46
CA VAL A 1190 3.58 3.70 7.53
C VAL A 1190 4.11 4.99 8.17
N PHE A 1191 3.35 5.56 9.10
CA PHE A 1191 3.65 6.79 9.83
C PHE A 1191 4.35 6.55 11.16
#